data_AF-A0A8H5YC87-F1
#
_entry.id   AF-A0A8H5YC87-F1
#
_cell.length_a   1.000
_cell.length_b   1.000
_cell.length_c   1.000
_cell.angle_alpha   90.00
_cell.angle_beta   90.00
_cell.angle_gamma   90.00
#
_symmetry.space_group_name_H-M   'P 1'
#
loop_
_entity.id
_entity.type
_entity.pdbx_description
1 polymer ?
#
loop_
_entity_poly.entity_id
_entity_poly.type
_entity_poly.pdbx_seq_one_letter_code
_entity_poly.pdbx_strand_id
1 'polypeptide(L)'
;MGEAPLSLTFLCQGFAFSIPQSVARAQSPKLAASLDAVQEISQNPVVTVKDFSLDTVNCMVEFFKSGCYEVDRRNFPSVLQAVGGSPAPEHFMRDVLTCHLQICAIGTHYDVPKLCELARDNIQKVFGGKWFDSVFLFTAAVVLKSKDDKLKRLLVTLARGHLHSLTTSTGFDHVTMLKSFHPKLREQDDTLQQNGDQMKSTTAPSIKKESSTELEALRFQVSSLKQQVITVSNERDQLQEQISVALGKQEELRQSHADIAAERDLLCSKLSTLAAEKEELRKVAAKTPAQMDRDEHGMSDANKKSSAEIEAKENAKILETLQLELRVTRSESGLLKARWAKEKTKSSILTQENDDLKKSLELEKRSRVSITEFARDDVRNALKDEQKVTKDLTAKLAQASQDLETERKRTATLVQEVTQSKRNLELERQRNTGMPLRERERMQETISAQKSEISALVKGRDEIKRELKMVRTEKTNEIDRKWEITNKMNALIQTIDEWDECRHCGADFGTLHYCPDSNMSHSNGKYVVFDIVGTCVSYDKLTEALEKQLGDKLLAENVKPSLLVNTWLEAGEREYTYLSMTGRYVAFDKVFSSLFYRMLWLAGIEEPRSFASEADIEKITQGYMELEPRPDLKECFDKLRAAGFTVRGLTAGDFDRVLGYFDKAGIEFPKEHLMSCDTFGVGKPDLKAYASTFEELKGAKELWFAAAHMWDVSSAKQVGFKSAYCSVLEKEPCVDIFGEVDVMSDTLSEMADKIIQASS
;
A
#
# COMPACT_ATOMS: atom_id res chain seq x y z
N MET A 1 36.40 58.22 25.28
CA MET A 1 35.04 57.75 25.62
C MET A 1 34.50 57.12 24.35
N GLY A 2 34.38 55.80 24.30
CA GLY A 2 33.87 55.12 23.11
C GLY A 2 32.36 55.36 23.00
N GLU A 3 31.89 55.83 21.85
CA GLU A 3 30.45 55.96 21.57
C GLU A 3 29.77 54.61 21.81
N ALA A 4 28.67 54.62 22.56
CA ALA A 4 27.90 53.40 22.82
C ALA A 4 27.40 52.82 21.49
N PRO A 5 27.51 51.49 21.26
CA PRO A 5 27.11 50.89 20.00
C PRO A 5 25.62 51.11 19.77
N LEU A 6 25.28 51.67 18.60
CA LEU A 6 23.89 51.94 18.20
C LEU A 6 23.04 50.67 18.29
N SER A 7 21.89 50.79 18.94
CA SER A 7 21.01 49.67 19.25
C SER A 7 19.60 49.87 18.68
N LEU A 8 18.93 48.76 18.37
CA LEU A 8 17.52 48.69 18.03
C LEU A 8 16.82 47.93 19.16
N THR A 9 15.74 48.49 19.70
CA THR A 9 15.00 47.87 20.81
C THR A 9 13.62 47.41 20.36
N PHE A 10 13.30 46.14 20.56
CA PHE A 10 11.95 45.61 20.42
C PHE A 10 11.21 45.67 21.76
N LEU A 11 10.03 46.29 21.78
CA LEU A 11 9.15 46.32 22.95
C LEU A 11 7.98 45.36 22.73
N CYS A 12 7.89 44.30 23.52
CA CYS A 12 6.82 43.31 23.44
C CYS A 12 6.26 43.04 24.84
N GLN A 13 4.94 43.22 25.03
CA GLN A 13 4.24 42.96 26.31
C GLN A 13 4.91 43.60 27.54
N GLY A 14 5.50 44.79 27.39
CA GLY A 14 6.21 45.51 28.46
C GLY A 14 7.68 45.13 28.66
N PHE A 15 8.17 44.11 27.95
CA PHE A 15 9.59 43.72 27.96
C PHE A 15 10.34 44.34 26.79
N ALA A 16 11.54 44.84 27.06
CA ALA A 16 12.42 45.46 26.07
C ALA A 16 13.59 44.53 25.72
N PHE A 17 13.81 44.31 24.42
CA PHE A 17 14.88 43.48 23.89
C PHE A 17 15.75 44.29 22.94
N SER A 18 17.02 44.51 23.29
CA SER A 18 17.93 45.29 22.46
C SER A 18 18.89 44.39 21.67
N ILE A 19 19.08 44.72 20.39
CA ILE A 19 20.09 44.14 19.50
C ILE A 19 20.94 45.23 18.85
N PRO A 20 22.19 44.95 18.45
CA PRO A 20 23.00 45.92 17.69
C PRO A 20 22.36 46.24 16.34
N GLN A 21 22.35 47.51 15.93
CA GLN A 21 21.81 47.91 14.63
C GLN A 21 22.56 47.27 13.45
N SER A 22 23.86 47.02 13.60
CA SER A 22 24.68 46.31 12.61
C SER A 22 24.16 44.89 12.33
N VAL A 23 23.74 44.19 13.39
CA VAL A 23 23.17 42.83 13.32
C VAL A 23 21.78 42.86 12.68
N ALA A 24 20.93 43.80 13.09
CA ALA A 24 19.60 43.98 12.51
C ALA A 24 19.68 44.25 11.00
N ARG A 25 20.58 45.14 10.58
CA ARG A 25 20.82 45.49 9.17
C ARG A 25 21.33 44.30 8.35
N ALA A 26 22.26 43.52 8.90
CA ALA A 26 22.87 42.40 8.20
C ALA A 26 21.90 41.22 7.98
N GLN A 27 20.94 41.04 8.90
CA GLN A 27 20.07 39.87 8.92
C GLN A 27 18.63 40.15 8.47
N SER A 28 18.23 41.43 8.35
CA SER A 28 16.89 41.83 7.92
C SER A 28 16.93 43.05 6.99
N PRO A 29 16.64 42.88 5.68
CA PRO A 29 16.51 43.99 4.75
C PRO A 29 15.41 44.98 5.16
N LYS A 30 14.30 44.48 5.71
CA LYS A 30 13.18 45.31 6.16
C LYS A 30 13.54 46.17 7.38
N LEU A 31 14.27 45.63 8.35
CA LEU A 31 14.78 46.41 9.47
C LEU A 31 15.88 47.37 9.04
N ALA A 32 16.72 47.00 8.08
CA ALA A 32 17.72 47.91 7.50
C ALA A 32 17.05 49.17 6.91
N ALA A 33 16.05 48.98 6.04
CA ALA A 33 15.29 50.08 5.45
C ALA A 33 14.55 50.92 6.51
N SER A 34 14.01 50.27 7.54
CA SER A 34 13.33 50.96 8.65
C SER A 34 14.32 51.79 9.49
N LEU A 35 15.53 51.28 9.71
CA LEU A 35 16.60 52.00 10.41
C LEU A 35 17.11 53.18 9.59
N ASP A 36 17.25 53.04 8.27
CA ASP A 36 17.64 54.13 7.37
C ASP A 36 16.62 55.27 7.37
N ALA A 37 15.32 54.94 7.39
CA ALA A 37 14.24 55.94 7.43
C ALA A 37 14.14 56.70 8.76
N VAL A 38 14.61 56.13 9.87
CA VAL A 38 14.49 56.69 11.24
C VAL A 38 15.81 57.30 11.72
N GLN A 39 16.88 57.17 10.95
CA GLN A 39 18.24 57.62 11.31
C GLN A 39 18.34 59.14 11.53
N GLU A 40 17.45 59.93 10.93
CA GLU A 40 17.35 61.37 11.16
C GLU A 40 16.56 61.76 12.43
N ILE A 41 15.84 60.80 13.04
CA ILE A 41 14.85 61.04 14.10
C ILE A 41 15.31 60.50 15.47
N SER A 42 15.98 59.34 15.52
CA SER A 42 16.48 58.75 16.77
C SER A 42 17.71 57.87 16.56
N GLN A 43 18.71 58.02 17.42
CA GLN A 43 19.91 57.17 17.42
C GLN A 43 19.64 55.74 17.91
N ASN A 44 18.61 55.52 18.74
CA ASN A 44 18.23 54.19 19.27
C ASN A 44 16.72 53.98 19.11
N PRO A 45 16.26 53.55 17.92
CA PRO A 45 14.85 53.37 17.64
C PRO A 45 14.22 52.22 18.44
N VAL A 46 12.93 52.38 18.76
CA VAL A 46 12.13 51.38 19.47
C VAL A 46 11.01 50.89 18.56
N VAL A 47 10.92 49.57 18.36
CA VAL A 47 9.88 48.91 17.56
C VAL A 47 8.95 48.16 18.52
N THR A 48 7.68 48.55 18.54
CA THR A 48 6.69 47.85 19.37
C THR A 48 6.12 46.64 18.62
N VAL A 49 6.22 45.45 19.21
CA VAL A 49 5.72 44.18 18.66
C VAL A 49 4.47 43.76 19.41
N LYS A 50 3.31 43.81 18.72
CA LYS A 50 1.99 43.50 19.31
C LYS A 50 1.44 42.14 18.90
N ASP A 51 1.80 41.67 17.71
CA ASP A 51 1.15 40.51 17.07
C ASP A 51 1.83 39.16 17.41
N PHE A 52 2.87 39.18 18.26
CA PHE A 52 3.66 38.00 18.60
C PHE A 52 3.79 37.85 20.12
N SER A 53 3.91 36.60 20.58
CA SER A 53 4.16 36.30 21.99
C SER A 53 5.56 36.73 22.42
N LEU A 54 5.72 36.94 23.72
CA LEU A 54 7.01 37.26 24.32
C LEU A 54 8.09 36.23 23.95
N ASP A 55 7.75 34.94 24.02
CA ASP A 55 8.67 33.84 23.71
C ASP A 55 9.10 33.84 22.23
N THR A 56 8.17 34.16 21.31
CA THR A 56 8.48 34.28 19.88
C THR A 56 9.46 35.41 19.61
N VAL A 57 9.25 36.57 20.27
CA VAL A 57 10.16 37.72 20.16
C VAL A 57 11.51 37.40 20.79
N ASN A 58 11.55 36.72 21.94
CA ASN A 58 12.80 36.29 22.56
C ASN A 58 13.59 35.35 21.65
N CYS A 59 12.96 34.35 21.05
CA CYS A 59 13.61 33.43 20.09
C CYS A 59 14.19 34.18 18.88
N MET A 60 13.47 35.16 18.33
CA MET A 60 13.98 36.01 17.25
C MET A 60 15.22 36.81 17.69
N VAL A 61 15.20 37.37 18.90
CA VAL A 61 16.32 38.15 19.46
C VAL A 61 17.53 37.28 19.75
N GLU A 62 17.35 36.09 20.30
CA GLU A 62 18.41 35.08 20.48
C GLU A 62 19.03 34.68 19.15
N PHE A 63 18.21 34.52 18.12
CA PHE A 63 18.68 34.24 16.78
C PHE A 63 19.54 35.38 16.22
N PHE A 64 19.13 36.64 16.38
CA PHE A 64 19.97 37.77 15.97
C PHE A 64 21.33 37.75 16.68
N LYS A 65 21.36 37.37 17.96
CA LYS A 65 22.59 37.35 18.77
C LYS A 65 23.52 36.17 18.46
N SER A 66 22.96 34.98 18.21
CA SER A 66 23.73 33.71 18.18
C SER A 66 23.60 32.92 16.88
N GLY A 67 22.65 33.26 16.01
CA GLY A 67 22.29 32.46 14.83
C GLY A 67 21.44 31.22 15.14
N CYS A 68 21.06 31.00 16.41
CA CYS A 68 20.22 29.90 16.87
C CYS A 68 19.17 30.42 17.87
N TYR A 69 18.15 29.61 18.16
CA TYR A 69 17.18 29.90 19.23
C TYR A 69 16.75 28.61 19.90
N GLU A 70 16.35 28.69 21.16
CA GLU A 70 15.75 27.58 21.90
C GLU A 70 14.34 27.94 22.37
N VAL A 71 13.44 26.97 22.29
CA VAL A 71 12.06 27.16 22.74
C VAL A 71 11.96 26.73 24.20
N ASP A 72 11.53 27.64 25.07
CA ASP A 72 11.24 27.31 26.47
C ASP A 72 9.97 26.47 26.58
N ARG A 73 10.14 25.19 26.89
CA ARG A 73 9.06 24.20 26.93
C ARG A 73 8.27 24.22 28.24
N ARG A 74 8.75 24.93 29.26
CA ARG A 74 8.13 24.94 30.61
C ARG A 74 6.76 25.62 30.61
N ASN A 75 6.56 26.57 29.71
CA ASN A 75 5.33 27.37 29.61
C ASN A 75 4.33 26.82 28.58
N PHE A 76 4.56 25.63 28.04
CA PHE A 76 3.65 25.04 27.07
C PHE A 76 2.28 24.76 27.70
N PRO A 77 1.16 25.08 27.02
CA PRO A 77 -0.17 24.78 27.52
C PRO A 77 -0.35 23.33 27.95
N SER A 78 0.17 22.36 27.17
CA SER A 78 0.13 20.94 27.53
C SER A 78 0.90 20.61 28.81
N VAL A 79 2.02 21.30 29.08
CA VAL A 79 2.84 21.12 30.28
C VAL A 79 2.16 21.75 31.50
N LEU A 80 1.60 22.96 31.35
CA LEU A 80 0.89 23.67 32.41
C LEU A 80 -0.41 22.95 32.81
N GLN A 81 -1.10 22.33 31.85
CA GLN A 81 -2.32 21.54 32.09
C GLN A 81 -2.04 20.17 32.71
N ALA A 82 -0.80 19.68 32.64
CA ALA A 82 -0.45 18.33 33.11
C ALA A 82 -0.27 18.20 34.63
N VAL A 83 -0.48 19.26 35.43
CA VAL A 83 -0.43 19.34 36.93
C VAL A 83 0.27 18.13 37.61
N GLY A 84 1.59 18.01 37.44
CA GLY A 84 2.41 16.98 38.10
C GLY A 84 2.65 15.67 37.33
N GLY A 85 2.14 15.53 36.10
CA GLY A 85 2.38 14.41 35.19
C GLY A 85 3.05 14.82 33.87
N SER A 86 3.35 13.83 33.00
CA SER A 86 3.86 14.10 31.64
C SER A 86 2.73 14.48 30.68
N PRO A 87 2.91 15.49 29.81
CA PRO A 87 1.89 15.91 28.85
C PRO A 87 1.64 14.82 27.80
N ALA A 88 0.41 14.75 27.28
CA ALA A 88 0.07 13.86 26.17
C ALA A 88 0.99 14.15 24.97
N PRO A 89 1.65 13.13 24.36
CA PRO A 89 2.67 13.34 23.33
C PRO A 89 2.18 14.15 22.12
N GLU A 90 0.92 13.96 21.73
CA GLU A 90 0.28 14.66 20.62
C GLU A 90 0.10 16.17 20.90
N HIS A 91 -0.39 16.52 22.09
CA HIS A 91 -0.55 17.90 22.51
C HIS A 91 0.79 18.60 22.73
N PHE A 92 1.77 17.89 23.28
CA PHE A 92 3.12 18.42 23.43
C PHE A 92 3.78 18.70 22.08
N MET A 93 3.65 17.79 21.10
CA MET A 93 4.15 18.00 19.74
C MET A 93 3.47 19.20 19.07
N ARG A 94 2.15 19.37 19.28
CA ARG A 94 1.39 20.50 18.76
C ARG A 94 1.89 21.85 19.32
N ASP A 95 2.23 21.91 20.60
CA ASP A 95 2.78 23.11 21.23
C ASP A 95 4.15 23.47 20.63
N VAL A 96 5.05 22.48 20.49
CA VAL A 96 6.37 22.66 19.86
C VAL A 96 6.25 23.19 18.44
N LEU A 97 5.36 22.61 17.62
CA LEU A 97 5.13 23.04 16.24
C LEU A 97 4.54 24.44 16.17
N THR A 98 3.63 24.78 17.07
CA THR A 98 3.03 26.12 17.14
C THR A 98 4.10 27.18 17.36
N CYS A 99 5.07 26.93 18.25
CA CYS A 99 6.20 27.84 18.46
C CYS A 99 7.02 28.05 17.18
N HIS A 100 7.43 26.97 16.50
CA HIS A 100 8.22 27.11 15.26
C HIS A 100 7.45 27.78 14.12
N LEU A 101 6.13 27.55 14.02
CA LEU A 101 5.26 28.27 13.07
C LEU A 101 5.19 29.77 13.37
N GLN A 102 5.08 30.16 14.64
CA GLN A 102 5.11 31.57 15.06
C GLN A 102 6.47 32.21 14.77
N ILE A 103 7.56 31.46 14.94
CA ILE A 103 8.92 31.92 14.61
C ILE A 103 9.09 32.09 13.08
N CYS A 104 8.55 31.18 12.26
CA CYS A 104 8.47 31.39 10.82
C CYS A 104 7.66 32.66 10.47
N ALA A 105 6.56 32.91 11.17
CA ALA A 105 5.70 34.06 10.92
C ALA A 105 6.37 35.40 11.29
N ILE A 106 7.05 35.49 12.44
CA ILE A 106 7.79 36.71 12.83
C ILE A 106 9.01 36.94 11.93
N GLY A 107 9.71 35.87 11.55
CA GLY A 107 10.81 35.94 10.58
C GLY A 107 10.34 36.44 9.22
N THR A 108 9.16 36.00 8.76
CA THR A 108 8.54 36.52 7.53
C THR A 108 8.10 37.99 7.70
N HIS A 109 7.55 38.34 8.87
CA HIS A 109 7.10 39.70 9.16
C HIS A 109 8.24 40.72 9.11
N TYR A 110 9.42 40.38 9.65
CA TYR A 110 10.61 41.23 9.63
C TYR A 110 11.59 40.90 8.51
N ASP A 111 11.24 40.02 7.58
CA ASP A 111 12.11 39.58 6.48
C ASP A 111 13.50 39.10 6.97
N VAL A 112 13.52 38.02 7.76
CA VAL A 112 14.72 37.37 8.30
C VAL A 112 14.82 35.95 7.71
N PRO A 113 15.36 35.77 6.48
CA PRO A 113 15.24 34.50 5.75
C PRO A 113 15.87 33.30 6.47
N LYS A 114 17.02 33.50 7.13
CA LYS A 114 17.74 32.45 7.86
C LYS A 114 16.99 31.98 9.11
N LEU A 115 16.21 32.85 9.75
CA LEU A 115 15.34 32.47 10.87
C LEU A 115 14.21 31.56 10.38
N CYS A 116 13.58 31.92 9.25
CA CYS A 116 12.54 31.09 8.63
C CYS A 116 13.08 29.74 8.15
N GLU A 117 14.33 29.68 7.70
CA GLU A 117 15.01 28.42 7.33
C GLU A 117 15.22 27.53 8.56
N LEU A 118 15.82 28.04 9.62
CA LEU A 118 16.03 27.29 10.86
C LEU A 118 14.71 26.80 11.48
N ALA A 119 13.66 27.63 11.44
CA ALA A 119 12.34 27.23 11.91
C ALA A 119 11.69 26.13 11.06
N ARG A 120 11.84 26.19 9.72
CA ARG A 120 11.40 25.11 8.82
C ARG A 120 12.16 23.80 9.09
N ASP A 121 13.46 23.87 9.30
CA ASP A 121 14.27 22.69 9.62
C ASP A 121 13.84 22.06 10.96
N ASN A 122 13.54 22.88 11.96
CA ASN A 122 13.03 22.38 13.24
C ASN A 122 11.63 21.76 13.11
N ILE A 123 10.73 22.33 12.30
CA ILE A 123 9.42 21.72 11.98
C ILE A 123 9.64 20.34 11.34
N GLN A 124 10.56 20.23 10.39
CA GLN A 124 10.89 18.96 9.74
C GLN A 124 11.45 17.94 10.74
N LYS A 125 12.35 18.35 11.64
CA LYS A 125 12.90 17.48 12.69
C LYS A 125 11.82 16.97 13.65
N VAL A 126 10.85 17.81 14.01
CA VAL A 126 9.75 17.43 14.90
C VAL A 126 8.92 16.32 14.26
N PHE A 127 8.53 16.45 12.98
CA PHE A 127 7.83 15.39 12.24
C PHE A 127 8.70 14.17 11.94
N GLY A 128 10.01 14.33 11.79
CA GLY A 128 10.95 13.21 11.60
C GLY A 128 11.13 12.32 12.84
N GLY A 129 10.77 12.80 14.03
CA GLY A 129 10.82 12.01 15.26
C GLY A 129 9.59 11.12 15.46
N LYS A 130 8.39 11.71 15.41
CA LYS A 130 7.11 11.00 15.58
C LYS A 130 6.04 11.65 14.73
N TRP A 131 5.12 10.84 14.18
CA TRP A 131 4.03 11.30 13.32
C TRP A 131 2.67 11.15 14.01
N PHE A 132 1.82 12.16 13.88
CA PHE A 132 0.39 12.11 14.24
C PHE A 132 -0.42 12.86 13.19
N ASP A 133 -1.40 12.19 12.58
CA ASP A 133 -2.21 12.77 11.49
C ASP A 133 -2.97 14.03 11.93
N SER A 134 -3.55 14.00 13.13
CA SER A 134 -4.23 15.13 13.77
C SER A 134 -3.32 16.36 13.96
N VAL A 135 -2.07 16.15 14.37
CA VAL A 135 -1.07 17.22 14.54
C VAL A 135 -0.62 17.77 13.19
N PHE A 136 -0.44 16.90 12.20
CA PHE A 136 -0.16 17.32 10.84
C PHE A 136 -1.30 18.16 10.25
N LEU A 137 -2.56 17.70 10.37
CA LEU A 137 -3.74 18.41 9.91
C LEU A 137 -3.88 19.78 10.57
N PHE A 138 -3.63 19.87 11.87
CA PHE A 138 -3.58 21.15 12.57
C PHE A 138 -2.51 22.09 11.99
N THR A 139 -1.30 21.56 11.77
CA THR A 139 -0.17 22.32 11.20
C THR A 139 -0.50 22.79 9.77
N ALA A 140 -1.09 21.91 8.96
CA ALA A 140 -1.53 22.21 7.60
C ALA A 140 -2.57 23.33 7.57
N ALA A 141 -3.56 23.30 8.45
CA ALA A 141 -4.58 24.34 8.54
C ALA A 141 -3.99 25.73 8.85
N VAL A 142 -2.92 25.81 9.64
CA VAL A 142 -2.21 27.06 9.94
C VAL A 142 -1.34 27.51 8.76
N VAL A 143 -0.56 26.61 8.17
CA VAL A 143 0.39 26.93 7.09
C VAL A 143 -0.32 27.28 5.78
N LEU A 144 -1.46 26.67 5.47
CA LEU A 144 -2.23 26.97 4.26
C LEU A 144 -2.70 28.43 4.23
N LYS A 145 -2.92 29.03 5.41
CA LYS A 145 -3.25 30.47 5.57
C LYS A 145 -2.02 31.39 5.53
N SER A 146 -0.81 30.84 5.59
CA SER A 146 0.43 31.62 5.58
C SER A 146 0.83 32.05 4.16
N LYS A 147 1.69 33.06 4.06
CA LYS A 147 2.30 33.51 2.79
C LYS A 147 3.64 32.83 2.48
N ASP A 148 4.09 31.88 3.31
CA ASP A 148 5.39 31.20 3.12
C ASP A 148 5.26 29.97 2.20
N ASP A 149 5.59 30.15 0.92
CA ASP A 149 5.57 29.08 -0.08
C ASP A 149 6.58 27.97 0.19
N LYS A 150 7.70 28.26 0.86
CA LYS A 150 8.69 27.24 1.22
C LYS A 150 8.14 26.36 2.35
N LEU A 151 7.43 26.93 3.31
CA LEU A 151 6.74 26.21 4.37
C LEU A 151 5.58 25.35 3.82
N LYS A 152 4.80 25.86 2.86
CA LYS A 152 3.79 25.06 2.14
C LYS A 152 4.40 23.87 1.40
N ARG A 153 5.54 24.08 0.71
CA ARG A 153 6.28 22.98 0.04
C ARG A 153 6.80 21.95 1.03
N LEU A 154 7.30 22.38 2.19
CA LEU A 154 7.75 21.47 3.24
C LEU A 154 6.60 20.56 3.72
N LEU A 155 5.41 21.11 3.98
CA LEU A 155 4.26 20.29 4.37
C LEU A 155 3.84 19.30 3.28
N VAL A 156 3.90 19.71 2.02
CA VAL A 156 3.67 18.82 0.88
C VAL A 156 4.65 17.65 0.91
N THR A 157 5.94 17.92 1.13
CA THR A 157 6.96 16.88 1.25
C THR A 157 6.70 15.95 2.43
N LEU A 158 6.33 16.50 3.59
CA LEU A 158 6.01 15.72 4.79
C LEU A 158 4.76 14.84 4.57
N ALA A 159 3.72 15.35 3.91
CA ALA A 159 2.49 14.60 3.63
C ALA A 159 2.74 13.36 2.76
N ARG A 160 3.68 13.43 1.80
CA ARG A 160 3.91 12.36 0.81
C ARG A 160 4.21 11.00 1.44
N GLY A 161 4.97 10.98 2.54
CA GLY A 161 5.30 9.74 3.27
C GLY A 161 4.14 9.16 4.08
N HIS A 162 3.06 9.92 4.27
CA HIS A 162 1.95 9.59 5.16
C HIS A 162 0.57 9.73 4.48
N LEU A 163 0.53 9.80 3.15
CA LEU A 163 -0.70 10.04 2.39
C LEU A 163 -1.80 9.01 2.70
N HIS A 164 -1.45 7.74 2.86
CA HIS A 164 -2.41 6.68 3.19
C HIS A 164 -3.13 6.92 4.54
N SER A 165 -2.36 7.23 5.59
CA SER A 165 -2.87 7.56 6.93
C SER A 165 -3.70 8.86 6.93
N LEU A 166 -3.23 9.85 6.18
CA LEU A 166 -3.94 11.13 6.03
C LEU A 166 -5.27 10.98 5.29
N THR A 167 -5.34 10.16 4.23
CA THR A 167 -6.56 9.96 3.45
C THR A 167 -7.65 9.18 4.19
N THR A 168 -7.29 8.44 5.23
CA THR A 168 -8.22 7.71 6.09
C THR A 168 -8.62 8.51 7.34
N SER A 169 -7.94 9.62 7.62
CA SER A 169 -8.20 10.49 8.77
C SER A 169 -9.40 11.41 8.57
N THR A 170 -10.30 11.45 9.56
CA THR A 170 -11.44 12.38 9.58
C THR A 170 -10.94 13.83 9.67
N GLY A 171 -11.10 14.61 8.59
CA GLY A 171 -10.68 16.02 8.52
C GLY A 171 -9.64 16.34 7.45
N PHE A 172 -9.16 15.36 6.69
CA PHE A 172 -8.29 15.61 5.53
C PHE A 172 -9.11 16.09 4.32
N ASP A 173 -9.04 17.39 4.02
CA ASP A 173 -9.64 17.95 2.81
C ASP A 173 -8.75 17.70 1.59
N HIS A 174 -9.06 16.62 0.87
CA HIS A 174 -8.37 16.22 -0.35
C HIS A 174 -8.32 17.35 -1.39
N VAL A 175 -9.37 18.18 -1.50
CA VAL A 175 -9.46 19.22 -2.55
C VAL A 175 -8.53 20.39 -2.22
N THR A 176 -8.56 20.88 -0.99
CA THR A 176 -7.69 21.99 -0.56
C THR A 176 -6.22 21.59 -0.51
N MET A 177 -5.93 20.36 -0.06
CA MET A 177 -4.59 19.81 -0.12
C MET A 177 -4.13 19.68 -1.57
N LEU A 178 -4.88 18.99 -2.46
CA LEU A 178 -4.55 18.81 -3.89
C LEU A 178 -4.30 20.12 -4.64
N LYS A 179 -5.13 21.15 -4.42
CA LYS A 179 -4.95 22.50 -4.98
C LYS A 179 -3.63 23.15 -4.55
N SER A 180 -3.15 22.84 -3.35
CA SER A 180 -1.90 23.37 -2.81
C SER A 180 -0.65 22.70 -3.39
N PHE A 181 -0.76 21.51 -4.02
CA PHE A 181 0.37 20.77 -4.60
C PHE A 181 0.82 21.27 -5.99
N HIS A 182 0.03 22.12 -6.69
CA HIS A 182 0.35 22.52 -8.06
C HIS A 182 0.44 24.05 -8.25
N PRO A 183 1.60 24.61 -8.68
CA PRO A 183 1.77 26.05 -8.86
C PRO A 183 0.74 26.71 -9.80
N LYS A 184 0.37 26.05 -10.92
CA LYS A 184 -0.62 26.60 -11.87
C LYS A 184 -2.06 26.68 -11.34
N LEU A 185 -2.39 25.95 -10.26
CA LEU A 185 -3.70 26.03 -9.60
C LEU A 185 -3.74 27.14 -8.53
N ARG A 186 -2.58 27.72 -8.16
CA ARG A 186 -2.49 28.89 -7.26
C ARG A 186 -2.72 30.21 -8.00
N GLU A 187 -2.30 30.29 -9.26
CA GLU A 187 -2.32 31.54 -10.06
C GLU A 187 -3.71 31.91 -10.62
N GLN A 188 -4.69 30.99 -10.62
CA GLN A 188 -6.02 31.24 -11.19
C GLN A 188 -6.90 32.19 -10.34
N ASP A 189 -6.59 32.38 -9.05
CA ASP A 189 -7.34 33.35 -8.21
C ASP A 189 -6.76 34.78 -8.29
N ASP A 190 -5.43 34.92 -8.42
CA ASP A 190 -4.78 36.24 -8.51
C ASP A 190 -4.97 36.90 -9.88
N THR A 191 -5.31 36.13 -10.92
CA THR A 191 -5.51 36.63 -12.29
C THR A 191 -6.88 37.29 -12.54
N LEU A 192 -7.81 37.27 -11.58
CA LEU A 192 -9.08 38.00 -11.69
C LEU A 192 -9.00 39.46 -11.22
N GLN A 193 -7.86 39.93 -10.69
CA GLN A 193 -7.73 41.31 -10.18
C GLN A 193 -6.75 42.22 -10.94
N GLN A 194 -5.92 41.74 -11.87
CA GLN A 194 -4.94 42.59 -12.54
C GLN A 194 -4.81 42.27 -14.04
N ASN A 195 -5.85 42.59 -14.80
CA ASN A 195 -5.68 42.88 -16.23
C ASN A 195 -5.32 44.36 -16.38
N GLY A 196 -4.05 44.64 -16.70
CA GLY A 196 -3.55 45.97 -17.00
C GLY A 196 -2.10 45.95 -17.48
N ASP A 197 -1.94 45.84 -18.79
CA ASP A 197 -0.80 46.27 -19.62
C ASP A 197 0.45 45.38 -19.88
N GLN A 198 0.62 45.19 -21.20
CA GLN A 198 1.83 45.12 -22.03
C GLN A 198 2.76 43.88 -22.04
N MET A 199 2.57 43.10 -23.12
CA MET A 199 3.57 42.54 -24.05
C MET A 199 5.07 42.80 -23.77
N LYS A 200 5.88 41.71 -23.68
CA LYS A 200 7.06 41.50 -24.57
C LYS A 200 7.69 40.09 -24.50
N SER A 201 8.05 39.66 -25.70
CA SER A 201 8.78 38.47 -26.20
C SER A 201 10.07 38.06 -25.45
N THR A 202 10.37 36.75 -25.36
CA THR A 202 11.52 36.14 -26.06
C THR A 202 11.58 34.60 -25.95
N THR A 203 12.15 33.99 -27.00
CA THR A 203 12.13 32.58 -27.41
C THR A 203 13.37 31.76 -27.02
N ALA A 204 13.15 30.42 -26.92
CA ALA A 204 14.05 29.25 -27.09
C ALA A 204 14.51 28.48 -25.82
N PRO A 205 14.82 27.15 -25.90
CA PRO A 205 14.37 26.11 -26.83
C PRO A 205 13.60 24.95 -26.13
N SER A 206 12.74 24.30 -26.90
CA SER A 206 11.83 23.22 -26.52
C SER A 206 12.49 21.84 -26.60
N ILE A 207 12.69 21.15 -25.46
CA ILE A 207 12.87 19.68 -25.41
C ILE A 207 12.12 19.02 -24.22
N LYS A 208 11.59 19.78 -23.24
CA LYS A 208 10.90 19.21 -22.05
C LYS A 208 9.39 19.01 -22.16
N LYS A 209 8.78 19.32 -23.31
CA LYS A 209 7.31 19.43 -23.40
C LYS A 209 6.60 18.12 -23.76
N GLU A 210 7.21 17.21 -24.51
CA GLU A 210 6.51 16.06 -25.10
C GLU A 210 6.14 14.96 -24.08
N SER A 211 7.02 14.59 -23.15
CA SER A 211 6.73 13.54 -22.15
C SER A 211 5.73 13.97 -21.06
N SER A 212 5.63 15.27 -20.77
CA SER A 212 4.61 15.80 -19.85
C SER A 212 3.21 15.75 -20.46
N THR A 213 3.10 15.98 -21.78
CA THR A 213 1.83 15.92 -22.50
C THR A 213 1.30 14.51 -22.66
N GLU A 214 2.16 13.50 -22.86
CA GLU A 214 1.73 12.10 -22.95
C GLU A 214 1.20 11.59 -21.61
N LEU A 215 1.84 11.96 -20.50
CA LEU A 215 1.43 11.58 -19.15
C LEU A 215 0.17 12.33 -18.66
N GLU A 216 -0.07 13.53 -19.19
CA GLU A 216 -1.33 14.27 -19.04
C GLU A 216 -2.45 13.66 -19.91
N ALA A 217 -2.14 13.23 -21.14
CA ALA A 217 -3.08 12.55 -22.03
C ALA A 217 -3.52 11.19 -21.48
N LEU A 218 -2.58 10.38 -21.00
CA LEU A 218 -2.86 9.11 -20.30
C LEU A 218 -3.70 9.33 -19.04
N ARG A 219 -3.43 10.39 -18.26
CA ARG A 219 -4.26 10.73 -17.08
C ARG A 219 -5.69 11.11 -17.46
N PHE A 220 -5.86 11.83 -18.56
CA PHE A 220 -7.18 12.18 -19.08
C PHE A 220 -7.92 10.94 -19.58
N GLN A 221 -7.24 10.05 -20.30
CA GLN A 221 -7.80 8.77 -20.76
C GLN A 221 -8.20 7.86 -19.60
N VAL A 222 -7.35 7.71 -18.57
CA VAL A 222 -7.67 6.92 -17.36
C VAL A 222 -8.86 7.52 -16.61
N SER A 223 -8.94 8.85 -16.51
CA SER A 223 -10.07 9.53 -15.86
C SER A 223 -11.38 9.35 -16.65
N SER A 224 -11.30 9.41 -17.98
CA SER A 224 -12.43 9.14 -18.89
C SER A 224 -12.92 7.70 -18.78
N LEU A 225 -12.00 6.72 -18.80
CA LEU A 225 -12.32 5.30 -18.65
C LEU A 225 -12.92 5.01 -17.26
N LYS A 226 -12.40 5.62 -16.19
CA LYS A 226 -13.00 5.54 -14.85
C LYS A 226 -14.44 6.04 -14.84
N GLN A 227 -14.70 7.17 -15.49
CA GLN A 227 -16.06 7.71 -15.58
C GLN A 227 -17.01 6.80 -16.37
N GLN A 228 -16.52 6.19 -17.46
CA GLN A 228 -17.31 5.23 -18.24
C GLN A 228 -17.63 3.96 -17.45
N VAL A 229 -16.67 3.43 -16.68
CA VAL A 229 -16.88 2.26 -15.81
C VAL A 229 -17.92 2.55 -14.73
N ILE A 230 -17.87 3.75 -14.11
CA ILE A 230 -18.87 4.18 -13.12
C ILE A 230 -20.27 4.26 -13.76
N THR A 231 -20.38 4.85 -14.94
CA THR A 231 -21.68 4.94 -15.65
C THR A 231 -22.26 3.57 -15.96
N VAL A 232 -21.45 2.66 -16.52
CA VAL A 232 -21.89 1.29 -16.83
C VAL A 232 -22.27 0.51 -15.57
N SER A 233 -21.56 0.74 -14.45
CA SER A 233 -21.91 0.13 -13.15
C SER A 233 -23.27 0.62 -12.66
N ASN A 234 -23.56 1.92 -12.73
CA ASN A 234 -24.85 2.47 -12.32
C ASN A 234 -26.00 1.94 -13.19
N GLU A 235 -25.78 1.79 -14.50
CA GLU A 235 -26.75 1.18 -15.42
C GLU A 235 -27.02 -0.29 -15.08
N ARG A 236 -25.98 -1.05 -14.68
CA ARG A 236 -26.11 -2.43 -14.22
C ARG A 236 -26.95 -2.54 -12.95
N ASP A 237 -26.66 -1.73 -11.94
CA ASP A 237 -27.38 -1.76 -10.66
C ASP A 237 -28.87 -1.45 -10.89
N GLN A 238 -29.16 -0.48 -11.77
CA GLN A 238 -30.52 -0.17 -12.19
C GLN A 238 -31.22 -1.33 -12.95
N LEU A 239 -30.50 -2.07 -13.80
CA LEU A 239 -31.02 -3.25 -14.49
C LEU A 239 -31.24 -4.43 -13.53
N GLN A 240 -30.36 -4.64 -12.55
CA GLN A 240 -30.50 -5.70 -11.55
C GLN A 240 -31.74 -5.49 -10.67
N GLU A 241 -31.98 -4.26 -10.23
CA GLU A 241 -33.19 -3.91 -9.49
C GLU A 241 -34.46 -4.15 -10.31
N GLN A 242 -34.47 -3.77 -11.60
CA GLN A 242 -35.60 -4.03 -12.50
C GLN A 242 -35.86 -5.54 -12.70
N ILE A 243 -34.81 -6.35 -12.79
CA ILE A 243 -34.91 -7.81 -12.88
C ILE A 243 -35.46 -8.41 -11.59
N SER A 244 -35.00 -7.95 -10.42
CA SER A 244 -35.50 -8.39 -9.11
C SER A 244 -37.00 -8.14 -8.96
N VAL A 245 -37.44 -6.92 -9.31
CA VAL A 245 -38.86 -6.54 -9.31
C VAL A 245 -39.69 -7.38 -10.29
N ALA A 246 -39.15 -7.68 -11.48
CA ALA A 246 -39.83 -8.51 -12.48
C ALA A 246 -39.97 -9.97 -12.02
N LEU A 247 -38.96 -10.53 -11.35
CA LEU A 247 -38.99 -11.88 -10.77
C LEU A 247 -40.03 -12.00 -9.64
N GLY A 248 -40.12 -10.99 -8.77
CA GLY A 248 -41.17 -10.93 -7.74
C GLY A 248 -42.58 -10.98 -8.33
N LYS A 249 -42.84 -10.16 -9.36
CA LYS A 249 -44.12 -10.17 -10.09
C LYS A 249 -44.40 -11.51 -10.78
N GLN A 250 -43.37 -12.20 -11.26
CA GLN A 250 -43.51 -13.51 -11.90
C GLN A 250 -43.93 -14.59 -10.90
N GLU A 251 -43.39 -14.58 -9.67
CA GLU A 251 -43.79 -15.54 -8.63
C GLU A 251 -45.20 -15.28 -8.11
N GLU A 252 -45.59 -14.01 -7.93
CA GLU A 252 -46.98 -13.62 -7.60
C GLU A 252 -47.96 -14.14 -8.66
N LEU A 253 -47.61 -14.01 -9.94
CA LEU A 253 -48.44 -14.49 -11.04
C LEU A 253 -48.50 -16.02 -11.10
N ARG A 254 -47.41 -16.71 -10.76
CA ARG A 254 -47.33 -18.18 -10.68
C ARG A 254 -48.27 -18.71 -9.60
N GLN A 255 -48.31 -18.06 -8.44
CA GLN A 255 -49.22 -18.38 -7.35
C GLN A 255 -50.69 -18.15 -7.77
N SER A 256 -50.97 -16.99 -8.38
CA SER A 256 -52.31 -16.65 -8.93
C SER A 256 -52.80 -17.69 -9.96
N HIS A 257 -51.92 -18.17 -10.84
CA HIS A 257 -52.25 -19.24 -11.80
C HIS A 257 -52.55 -20.58 -11.11
N ALA A 258 -51.80 -20.93 -10.06
CA ALA A 258 -52.04 -22.16 -9.29
C ALA A 258 -53.40 -22.11 -8.57
N ASP A 259 -53.76 -20.97 -7.98
CA ASP A 259 -55.03 -20.77 -7.29
C ASP A 259 -56.21 -20.86 -8.27
N ILE A 260 -56.12 -20.22 -9.45
CA ILE A 260 -57.16 -20.30 -10.49
C ILE A 260 -57.30 -21.73 -11.04
N ALA A 261 -56.20 -22.48 -11.16
CA ALA A 261 -56.24 -23.88 -11.58
C ALA A 261 -56.94 -24.77 -10.55
N ALA A 262 -56.68 -24.56 -9.25
CA ALA A 262 -57.37 -25.27 -8.17
C ALA A 262 -58.88 -24.94 -8.13
N GLU A 263 -59.25 -23.65 -8.26
CA GLU A 263 -60.65 -23.21 -8.36
C GLU A 263 -61.36 -23.85 -9.56
N ARG A 264 -60.67 -23.96 -10.71
CA ARG A 264 -61.20 -24.60 -11.93
C ARG A 264 -61.50 -26.07 -11.69
N ASP A 265 -60.56 -26.81 -11.10
CA ASP A 265 -60.70 -28.25 -10.91
C ASP A 265 -61.84 -28.57 -9.92
N LEU A 266 -61.99 -27.73 -8.89
CA LEU A 266 -63.11 -27.80 -7.96
C LEU A 266 -64.46 -27.53 -8.65
N LEU A 267 -64.56 -26.48 -9.48
CA LEU A 267 -65.80 -26.15 -10.21
C LEU A 267 -66.14 -27.21 -11.27
N CYS A 268 -65.14 -27.78 -11.95
CA CYS A 268 -65.34 -28.89 -12.89
C CYS A 268 -65.91 -30.13 -12.20
N SER A 269 -65.36 -30.48 -11.01
CA SER A 269 -65.88 -31.59 -10.20
C SER A 269 -67.33 -31.34 -9.78
N LYS A 270 -67.63 -30.16 -9.22
CA LYS A 270 -69.00 -29.76 -8.83
C LYS A 270 -69.99 -29.77 -9.99
N LEU A 271 -69.59 -29.30 -11.18
CA LEU A 271 -70.45 -29.33 -12.37
C LEU A 271 -70.76 -30.77 -12.79
N SER A 272 -69.78 -31.67 -12.71
CA SER A 272 -69.98 -33.07 -13.06
C SER A 272 -70.90 -33.79 -12.07
N THR A 273 -70.75 -33.54 -10.76
CA THR A 273 -71.58 -34.17 -9.74
C THR A 273 -73.03 -33.68 -9.82
N LEU A 274 -73.23 -32.35 -9.88
CA LEU A 274 -74.58 -31.78 -10.00
C LEU A 274 -75.28 -32.18 -11.30
N ALA A 275 -74.54 -32.35 -12.40
CA ALA A 275 -75.11 -32.84 -13.66
C ALA A 275 -75.53 -34.32 -13.57
N ALA A 276 -74.73 -35.16 -12.91
CA ALA A 276 -75.05 -36.57 -12.69
C ALA A 276 -76.25 -36.74 -11.75
N GLU A 277 -76.27 -36.02 -10.62
CA GLU A 277 -77.39 -36.04 -9.65
C GLU A 277 -78.70 -35.59 -10.30
N LYS A 278 -78.66 -34.53 -11.11
CA LYS A 278 -79.83 -34.05 -11.83
C LYS A 278 -80.34 -35.06 -12.86
N GLU A 279 -79.45 -35.75 -13.56
CA GLU A 279 -79.83 -36.74 -14.57
C GLU A 279 -80.41 -38.01 -13.94
N GLU A 280 -79.82 -38.48 -12.83
CA GLU A 280 -80.37 -39.60 -12.07
C GLU A 280 -81.75 -39.27 -11.47
N LEU A 281 -81.92 -38.09 -10.86
CA LEU A 281 -83.22 -37.64 -10.35
C LEU A 281 -84.27 -37.48 -11.46
N ARG A 282 -83.88 -37.06 -12.67
CA ARG A 282 -84.78 -37.03 -13.84
C ARG A 282 -85.22 -38.42 -14.27
N LYS A 283 -84.30 -39.40 -14.30
CA LYS A 283 -84.64 -40.79 -14.62
C LYS A 283 -85.57 -41.41 -13.59
N VAL A 284 -85.36 -41.11 -12.30
CA VAL A 284 -86.25 -41.53 -11.21
C VAL A 284 -87.63 -40.90 -11.38
N ALA A 285 -87.68 -39.57 -11.56
CA ALA A 285 -88.94 -38.84 -11.75
C ALA A 285 -89.73 -39.29 -13.00
N ALA A 286 -89.06 -39.68 -14.09
CA ALA A 286 -89.68 -40.18 -15.32
C ALA A 286 -90.24 -41.62 -15.21
N LYS A 287 -89.77 -42.42 -14.25
CA LYS A 287 -90.29 -43.78 -13.99
C LYS A 287 -91.56 -43.77 -13.14
N THR A 288 -91.75 -42.76 -12.30
CA THR A 288 -92.91 -42.61 -11.40
C THR A 288 -94.27 -42.62 -12.11
N PRO A 289 -94.48 -41.97 -13.27
CA PRO A 289 -95.74 -42.04 -14.02
C PRO A 289 -95.96 -43.39 -14.72
N ALA A 290 -94.89 -44.04 -15.21
CA ALA A 290 -94.96 -45.30 -15.95
C ALA A 290 -95.27 -46.54 -15.09
N GLN A 291 -95.30 -46.36 -13.76
CA GLN A 291 -95.71 -47.36 -12.79
C GLN A 291 -97.15 -47.14 -12.30
N MET A 292 -97.75 -45.96 -12.56
CA MET A 292 -99.17 -45.68 -12.29
C MET A 292 -100.11 -46.35 -13.32
N ASP A 293 -99.69 -46.56 -14.56
CA ASP A 293 -100.52 -47.19 -15.62
C ASP A 293 -100.48 -48.73 -15.62
N ARG A 294 -99.66 -49.37 -14.78
CA ARG A 294 -99.54 -50.85 -14.73
C ARG A 294 -100.27 -51.54 -13.58
N ASP A 295 -100.67 -50.79 -12.56
CA ASP A 295 -101.36 -51.33 -11.38
C ASP A 295 -102.82 -50.85 -11.32
N GLU A 296 -103.58 -50.97 -12.41
CA GLU A 296 -105.03 -51.09 -12.29
C GLU A 296 -105.32 -52.54 -11.89
N HIS A 297 -105.55 -52.80 -10.60
CA HIS A 297 -106.48 -53.80 -10.02
C HIS A 297 -106.25 -53.90 -8.49
N GLY A 298 -107.10 -53.21 -7.70
CA GLY A 298 -107.43 -53.62 -6.32
C GLY A 298 -107.09 -52.69 -5.15
N MET A 299 -108.08 -51.90 -4.72
CA MET A 299 -108.32 -51.30 -3.37
C MET A 299 -107.12 -50.83 -2.52
N SER A 300 -106.74 -49.55 -2.65
CA SER A 300 -106.76 -48.51 -1.56
C SER A 300 -106.33 -47.17 -2.16
N ASP A 301 -107.13 -46.63 -3.09
CA ASP A 301 -106.65 -45.71 -4.14
C ASP A 301 -106.44 -44.24 -3.72
N ALA A 302 -106.84 -43.82 -2.51
CA ALA A 302 -106.68 -42.42 -2.09
C ALA A 302 -105.32 -42.12 -1.43
N ASN A 303 -104.81 -43.03 -0.58
CA ASN A 303 -103.63 -42.76 0.25
C ASN A 303 -102.30 -42.97 -0.52
N LYS A 304 -102.24 -43.95 -1.44
CA LYS A 304 -101.08 -44.19 -2.31
C LYS A 304 -100.91 -43.09 -3.37
N LYS A 305 -102.03 -42.59 -3.92
CA LYS A 305 -102.05 -41.49 -4.88
C LYS A 305 -101.58 -40.17 -4.25
N SER A 306 -102.02 -39.90 -3.02
CA SER A 306 -101.54 -38.75 -2.23
C SER A 306 -100.04 -38.81 -1.90
N SER A 307 -99.51 -39.98 -1.54
CA SER A 307 -98.07 -40.15 -1.25
C SER A 307 -97.19 -39.97 -2.49
N ALA A 308 -97.60 -40.54 -3.64
CA ALA A 308 -96.87 -40.41 -4.90
C ALA A 308 -96.92 -38.97 -5.47
N GLU A 309 -98.03 -38.24 -5.29
CA GLU A 309 -98.14 -36.83 -5.65
C GLU A 309 -97.24 -35.93 -4.78
N ILE A 310 -97.07 -36.25 -3.49
CA ILE A 310 -96.15 -35.54 -2.59
C ILE A 310 -94.70 -35.79 -3.01
N GLU A 311 -94.31 -37.04 -3.26
CA GLU A 311 -92.96 -37.39 -3.75
C GLU A 311 -92.65 -36.76 -5.12
N ALA A 312 -93.60 -36.73 -6.05
CA ALA A 312 -93.42 -36.08 -7.35
C ALA A 312 -93.23 -34.56 -7.21
N LYS A 313 -93.96 -33.92 -6.29
CA LYS A 313 -93.85 -32.48 -6.02
C LYS A 313 -92.54 -32.13 -5.30
N GLU A 314 -92.07 -33.01 -4.43
CA GLU A 314 -90.79 -32.87 -3.73
C GLU A 314 -89.61 -33.07 -4.70
N ASN A 315 -89.66 -34.10 -5.56
CA ASN A 315 -88.68 -34.33 -6.62
C ASN A 315 -88.64 -33.17 -7.63
N ALA A 316 -89.78 -32.55 -7.96
CA ALA A 316 -89.83 -31.36 -8.81
C ALA A 316 -89.12 -30.15 -8.18
N LYS A 317 -89.28 -29.95 -6.86
CA LYS A 317 -88.63 -28.88 -6.10
C LYS A 317 -87.11 -29.09 -5.96
N ILE A 318 -86.68 -30.33 -5.77
CA ILE A 318 -85.26 -30.71 -5.77
C ILE A 318 -84.64 -30.48 -7.17
N LEU A 319 -85.34 -30.86 -8.24
CA LEU A 319 -84.89 -30.61 -9.62
C LEU A 319 -84.76 -29.11 -9.94
N GLU A 320 -85.68 -28.27 -9.45
CA GLU A 320 -85.60 -26.82 -9.59
C GLU A 320 -84.39 -26.24 -8.83
N THR A 321 -84.13 -26.73 -7.62
CA THR A 321 -82.98 -26.35 -6.78
C THR A 321 -81.65 -26.72 -7.45
N LEU A 322 -81.50 -27.98 -7.88
CA LEU A 322 -80.32 -28.44 -8.63
C LEU A 322 -80.14 -27.67 -9.94
N GLN A 323 -81.23 -27.27 -10.60
CA GLN A 323 -81.17 -26.47 -11.81
C GLN A 323 -80.72 -25.03 -11.55
N LEU A 324 -81.04 -24.46 -10.39
CA LEU A 324 -80.55 -23.17 -9.92
C LEU A 324 -79.06 -23.24 -9.58
N GLU A 325 -78.64 -24.22 -8.78
CA GLU A 325 -77.23 -24.42 -8.39
C GLU A 325 -76.32 -24.67 -9.59
N LEU A 326 -76.79 -25.44 -10.57
CA LEU A 326 -76.06 -25.71 -11.81
C LEU A 326 -75.96 -24.44 -12.69
N ARG A 327 -76.91 -23.50 -12.59
CA ARG A 327 -76.83 -22.19 -13.25
C ARG A 327 -75.83 -21.26 -12.56
N VAL A 328 -75.84 -21.23 -11.22
CA VAL A 328 -74.88 -20.45 -10.41
C VAL A 328 -73.45 -20.95 -10.65
N THR A 329 -73.21 -22.25 -10.54
CA THR A 329 -71.89 -22.87 -10.76
C THR A 329 -71.37 -22.62 -12.18
N ARG A 330 -72.25 -22.61 -13.20
CA ARG A 330 -71.89 -22.23 -14.58
C ARG A 330 -71.49 -20.75 -14.70
N SER A 331 -72.16 -19.86 -13.97
CA SER A 331 -71.81 -18.44 -13.90
C SER A 331 -70.45 -18.22 -13.23
N GLU A 332 -70.19 -18.91 -12.12
CA GLU A 332 -68.90 -18.89 -11.41
C GLU A 332 -67.75 -19.39 -12.30
N SER A 333 -67.96 -20.49 -13.03
CA SER A 333 -67.03 -20.96 -14.07
C SER A 333 -66.81 -19.92 -15.19
N GLY A 334 -67.84 -19.14 -15.57
CA GLY A 334 -67.72 -18.06 -16.53
C GLY A 334 -66.84 -16.91 -16.03
N LEU A 335 -67.01 -16.50 -14.77
CA LEU A 335 -66.18 -15.48 -14.12
C LEU A 335 -64.73 -15.94 -13.97
N LEU A 336 -64.51 -17.22 -13.63
CA LEU A 336 -63.17 -17.79 -13.51
C LEU A 336 -62.41 -17.77 -14.86
N LYS A 337 -63.10 -18.06 -15.98
CA LYS A 337 -62.52 -17.95 -17.33
C LYS A 337 -62.11 -16.52 -17.67
N ALA A 338 -62.90 -15.53 -17.27
CA ALA A 338 -62.56 -14.11 -17.47
C ALA A 338 -61.34 -13.70 -16.63
N ARG A 339 -61.27 -14.15 -15.37
CA ARG A 339 -60.10 -13.94 -14.50
C ARG A 339 -58.84 -14.58 -15.07
N TRP A 340 -58.93 -15.83 -15.55
CA TRP A 340 -57.84 -16.53 -16.23
C TRP A 340 -57.36 -15.80 -17.49
N ALA A 341 -58.28 -15.28 -18.32
CA ALA A 341 -57.91 -14.52 -19.51
C ALA A 341 -57.13 -13.24 -19.17
N LYS A 342 -57.52 -12.54 -18.11
CA LYS A 342 -56.82 -11.34 -17.62
C LYS A 342 -55.41 -11.67 -17.11
N GLU A 343 -55.27 -12.77 -16.37
CA GLU A 343 -53.98 -13.19 -15.82
C GLU A 343 -53.02 -13.71 -16.90
N LYS A 344 -53.56 -14.41 -17.91
CA LYS A 344 -52.81 -14.85 -19.09
C LYS A 344 -52.23 -13.67 -19.87
N THR A 345 -52.97 -12.57 -20.02
CA THR A 345 -52.47 -11.35 -20.67
C THR A 345 -51.33 -10.72 -19.87
N LYS A 346 -51.46 -10.64 -18.52
CA LYS A 346 -50.36 -10.16 -17.66
C LYS A 346 -49.11 -11.04 -17.76
N SER A 347 -49.28 -12.36 -17.81
CA SER A 347 -48.18 -13.32 -18.01
C SER A 347 -47.43 -13.07 -19.30
N SER A 348 -48.16 -12.79 -20.39
CA SER A 348 -47.56 -12.49 -21.70
C SER A 348 -46.75 -11.19 -21.68
N ILE A 349 -47.24 -10.15 -21.00
CA ILE A 349 -46.56 -8.85 -20.89
C ILE A 349 -45.27 -8.99 -20.05
N LEU A 350 -45.34 -9.65 -18.90
CA LEU A 350 -44.18 -9.89 -18.03
C LEU A 350 -43.11 -10.77 -18.69
N THR A 351 -43.51 -11.70 -19.57
CA THR A 351 -42.56 -12.52 -20.34
C THR A 351 -41.80 -11.66 -21.34
N GLN A 352 -42.49 -10.76 -22.04
CA GLN A 352 -41.87 -9.82 -22.99
C GLN A 352 -40.90 -8.86 -22.28
N GLU A 353 -41.30 -8.28 -21.14
CA GLU A 353 -40.45 -7.40 -20.32
C GLU A 353 -39.17 -8.12 -19.85
N ASN A 354 -39.28 -9.38 -19.42
CA ASN A 354 -38.13 -10.20 -19.03
C ASN A 354 -37.16 -10.46 -20.19
N ASP A 355 -37.69 -10.74 -21.38
CA ASP A 355 -36.87 -11.00 -22.57
C ASP A 355 -36.13 -9.73 -23.02
N ASP A 356 -36.74 -8.56 -22.88
CA ASP A 356 -36.12 -7.29 -23.23
C ASP A 356 -35.08 -6.84 -22.19
N LEU A 357 -35.32 -7.09 -20.89
CA LEU A 357 -34.32 -6.89 -19.84
C LEU A 357 -33.09 -7.80 -20.02
N LYS A 358 -33.30 -9.07 -20.40
CA LYS A 358 -32.20 -10.00 -20.70
C LYS A 358 -31.34 -9.54 -21.87
N LYS A 359 -31.95 -8.99 -22.94
CA LYS A 359 -31.19 -8.42 -24.07
C LYS A 359 -30.36 -7.21 -23.65
N SER A 360 -30.91 -6.32 -22.83
CA SER A 360 -30.20 -5.15 -22.31
C SER A 360 -29.01 -5.53 -21.44
N LEU A 361 -29.18 -6.53 -20.55
CA LEU A 361 -28.10 -7.07 -19.73
C LEU A 361 -26.98 -7.71 -20.58
N GLU A 362 -27.33 -8.41 -21.65
CA GLU A 362 -26.33 -9.03 -22.52
C GLU A 362 -25.56 -7.99 -23.36
N LEU A 363 -26.20 -6.87 -23.70
CA LEU A 363 -25.57 -5.73 -24.38
C LEU A 363 -24.59 -4.98 -23.46
N GLU A 364 -24.91 -4.86 -22.17
CA GLU A 364 -24.02 -4.31 -21.12
C GLU A 364 -22.76 -5.18 -20.98
N LYS A 365 -22.94 -6.50 -20.80
CA LYS A 365 -21.80 -7.44 -20.67
C LYS A 365 -20.84 -7.36 -21.86
N ARG A 366 -21.38 -7.23 -23.07
CA ARG A 366 -20.58 -7.13 -24.30
C ARG A 366 -19.80 -5.81 -24.38
N SER A 367 -20.40 -4.71 -23.93
CA SER A 367 -19.74 -3.41 -23.83
C SER A 367 -18.61 -3.42 -22.80
N ARG A 368 -18.77 -4.12 -21.68
CA ARG A 368 -17.75 -4.29 -20.65
C ARG A 368 -16.50 -5.03 -21.15
N VAL A 369 -16.68 -6.14 -21.87
CA VAL A 369 -15.56 -6.89 -22.46
C VAL A 369 -14.73 -6.01 -23.40
N SER A 370 -15.41 -5.24 -24.27
CA SER A 370 -14.77 -4.31 -25.19
C SER A 370 -13.95 -3.22 -24.46
N ILE A 371 -14.50 -2.61 -23.40
CA ILE A 371 -13.81 -1.58 -22.60
C ILE A 371 -12.58 -2.18 -21.89
N THR A 372 -12.68 -3.40 -21.37
CA THR A 372 -11.55 -4.07 -20.69
C THR A 372 -10.43 -4.49 -21.65
N GLU A 373 -10.74 -4.90 -22.87
CA GLU A 373 -9.75 -5.24 -23.90
C GLU A 373 -9.00 -4.00 -24.39
N PHE A 374 -9.73 -2.91 -24.67
CA PHE A 374 -9.14 -1.64 -25.09
C PHE A 374 -8.21 -1.05 -24.03
N ALA A 375 -8.65 -1.01 -22.76
CA ALA A 375 -7.82 -0.52 -21.65
C ALA A 375 -6.57 -1.40 -21.43
N ARG A 376 -6.67 -2.71 -21.63
CA ARG A 376 -5.55 -3.64 -21.49
C ARG A 376 -4.50 -3.44 -22.59
N ASP A 377 -4.93 -3.17 -23.82
CA ASP A 377 -4.03 -2.96 -24.95
C ASP A 377 -3.29 -1.61 -24.87
N ASP A 378 -3.98 -0.54 -24.46
CA ASP A 378 -3.34 0.78 -24.24
C ASP A 378 -2.31 0.73 -23.11
N VAL A 379 -2.62 0.05 -22.00
CA VAL A 379 -1.67 -0.15 -20.89
C VAL A 379 -0.47 -1.00 -21.33
N ARG A 380 -0.70 -2.04 -22.14
CA ARG A 380 0.38 -2.88 -22.68
C ARG A 380 1.32 -2.08 -23.59
N ASN A 381 0.79 -1.15 -24.38
CA ASN A 381 1.60 -0.31 -25.26
C ASN A 381 2.40 0.74 -24.46
N ALA A 382 1.77 1.40 -23.48
CA ALA A 382 2.46 2.33 -22.58
C ALA A 382 3.60 1.63 -21.80
N LEU A 383 3.40 0.38 -21.36
CA LEU A 383 4.43 -0.39 -20.67
C LEU A 383 5.61 -0.73 -21.58
N LYS A 384 5.37 -1.00 -22.87
CA LYS A 384 6.45 -1.24 -23.86
C LYS A 384 7.28 0.01 -24.11
N ASP A 385 6.64 1.17 -24.20
CA ASP A 385 7.34 2.45 -24.39
C ASP A 385 8.20 2.80 -23.16
N GLU A 386 7.69 2.57 -21.96
CA GLU A 386 8.44 2.74 -20.70
C GLU A 386 9.59 1.74 -20.53
N GLN A 387 9.43 0.50 -21.02
CA GLN A 387 10.53 -0.48 -21.08
C GLN A 387 11.64 -0.03 -22.03
N LYS A 388 11.29 0.59 -23.16
CA LYS A 388 12.25 1.15 -24.12
C LYS A 388 13.06 2.29 -23.52
N VAL A 389 12.41 3.24 -22.84
CA VAL A 389 13.10 4.36 -22.15
C VAL A 389 14.08 3.85 -21.10
N THR A 390 13.69 2.84 -20.31
CA THR A 390 14.58 2.25 -19.30
C THR A 390 15.78 1.52 -19.90
N LYS A 391 15.58 0.84 -21.04
CA LYS A 391 16.66 0.19 -21.77
C LYS A 391 17.67 1.21 -22.30
N ASP A 392 17.20 2.33 -22.86
CA ASP A 392 18.04 3.40 -23.37
C ASP A 392 18.82 4.12 -22.26
N LEU A 393 18.18 4.40 -21.12
CA LEU A 393 18.86 4.98 -19.95
C LEU A 393 19.91 4.02 -19.37
N THR A 394 19.63 2.72 -19.35
CA THR A 394 20.58 1.70 -18.90
C THR A 394 21.80 1.60 -19.82
N ALA A 395 21.59 1.69 -21.14
CA ALA A 395 22.66 1.73 -22.13
C ALA A 395 23.53 3.00 -21.97
N LYS A 396 22.91 4.18 -21.80
CA LYS A 396 23.63 5.44 -21.54
C LYS A 396 24.46 5.40 -20.26
N LEU A 397 23.92 4.81 -19.18
CA LEU A 397 24.64 4.64 -17.92
C LEU A 397 25.86 3.72 -18.08
N ALA A 398 25.72 2.63 -18.84
CA ALA A 398 26.82 1.72 -19.13
C ALA A 398 27.94 2.41 -19.91
N GLN A 399 27.59 3.16 -20.97
CA GLN A 399 28.55 3.90 -21.78
C GLN A 399 29.31 4.96 -20.96
N ALA A 400 28.60 5.79 -20.19
CA ALA A 400 29.23 6.82 -19.35
C ALA A 400 30.14 6.21 -18.26
N SER A 401 29.80 5.03 -17.74
CA SER A 401 30.65 4.31 -16.78
C SER A 401 31.93 3.78 -17.42
N GLN A 402 31.85 3.32 -18.67
CA GLN A 402 32.99 2.84 -19.45
C GLN A 402 33.93 4.00 -19.85
N ASP A 403 33.37 5.14 -20.24
CA ASP A 403 34.15 6.35 -20.57
C ASP A 403 34.90 6.87 -19.33
N LEU A 404 34.25 6.87 -18.16
CA LEU A 404 34.88 7.23 -16.89
C LEU A 404 36.06 6.32 -16.54
N GLU A 405 35.93 5.02 -16.79
CA GLU A 405 37.00 4.05 -16.52
C GLU A 405 38.17 4.19 -17.50
N THR A 406 37.88 4.52 -18.76
CA THR A 406 38.90 4.79 -19.78
C THR A 406 39.73 6.03 -19.42
N GLU A 407 39.07 7.10 -18.97
CA GLU A 407 39.73 8.33 -18.53
C GLU A 407 40.52 8.16 -17.23
N ARG A 408 40.05 7.30 -16.30
CA ARG A 408 40.82 6.90 -15.11
C ARG A 408 42.13 6.21 -15.48
N LYS A 409 42.10 5.28 -16.43
CA LYS A 409 43.30 4.57 -16.91
C LYS A 409 44.28 5.52 -17.58
N ARG A 410 43.81 6.42 -18.46
CA ARG A 410 44.66 7.46 -19.08
C ARG A 410 45.33 8.36 -18.06
N THR A 411 44.57 8.83 -17.06
CA THR A 411 45.10 9.68 -15.98
C THR A 411 46.16 8.93 -15.16
N ALA A 412 45.94 7.64 -14.87
CA ALA A 412 46.90 6.82 -14.14
C ALA A 412 48.23 6.65 -14.89
N THR A 413 48.18 6.40 -16.21
CA THR A 413 49.37 6.30 -17.07
C THR A 413 50.17 7.60 -17.07
N LEU A 414 49.50 8.75 -17.27
CA LEU A 414 50.16 10.07 -17.27
C LEU A 414 50.80 10.40 -15.91
N VAL A 415 50.13 10.05 -14.80
CA VAL A 415 50.70 10.21 -13.45
C VAL A 415 51.96 9.35 -13.27
N GLN A 416 51.96 8.13 -13.81
CA GLN A 416 53.11 7.24 -13.76
C GLN A 416 54.29 7.79 -14.59
N GLU A 417 54.03 8.30 -15.79
CA GLU A 417 55.03 8.95 -16.65
C GLU A 417 55.63 10.20 -15.99
N VAL A 418 54.81 11.09 -15.42
CA VAL A 418 55.28 12.28 -14.70
C VAL A 418 56.13 11.89 -13.49
N THR A 419 55.73 10.85 -12.77
CA THR A 419 56.49 10.34 -11.60
C THR A 419 57.82 9.74 -12.04
N GLN A 420 57.87 9.07 -13.18
CA GLN A 420 59.11 8.54 -13.75
C GLN A 420 60.04 9.65 -14.23
N SER A 421 59.53 10.63 -14.97
CA SER A 421 60.29 11.81 -15.42
C SER A 421 60.85 12.61 -14.26
N LYS A 422 60.07 12.78 -13.17
CA LYS A 422 60.54 13.44 -11.94
C LYS A 422 61.67 12.66 -11.26
N ARG A 423 61.59 11.33 -11.21
CA ARG A 423 62.64 10.46 -10.67
C ARG A 423 63.92 10.51 -11.50
N ASN A 424 63.81 10.45 -12.83
CA ASN A 424 64.95 10.57 -13.74
C ASN A 424 65.65 11.94 -13.56
N LEU A 425 64.88 13.03 -13.45
CA LEU A 425 65.41 14.37 -13.21
C LEU A 425 66.13 14.48 -11.86
N GLU A 426 65.62 13.82 -10.81
CA GLU A 426 66.23 13.80 -9.48
C GLU A 426 67.51 12.96 -9.45
N LEU A 427 67.53 11.80 -10.11
CA LEU A 427 68.72 10.96 -10.27
C LEU A 427 69.83 11.69 -11.03
N GLU A 428 69.48 12.45 -12.06
CA GLU A 428 70.43 13.21 -12.87
C GLU A 428 70.94 14.46 -12.14
N ARG A 429 70.13 15.04 -11.23
CA ARG A 429 70.58 16.07 -10.28
C ARG A 429 71.60 15.51 -9.29
N GLN A 430 71.42 14.27 -8.83
CA GLN A 430 72.31 13.63 -7.85
C GLN A 430 73.65 13.16 -8.45
N ARG A 431 73.74 12.94 -9.77
CA ARG A 431 74.99 12.52 -10.45
C ARG A 431 76.04 13.61 -10.71
N ASN A 432 75.70 14.88 -10.50
CA ASN A 432 76.54 16.10 -10.59
C ASN A 432 77.34 16.37 -11.89
N THR A 433 77.03 17.54 -12.45
CA THR A 433 77.66 18.30 -13.57
C THR A 433 77.67 17.68 -14.97
N GLY A 434 76.51 17.67 -15.65
CA GLY A 434 76.50 17.32 -17.08
C GLY A 434 75.23 17.58 -17.88
N MET A 435 74.15 18.14 -17.31
CA MET A 435 72.94 18.42 -18.09
C MET A 435 72.89 19.90 -18.52
N PRO A 436 72.92 20.20 -19.82
CA PRO A 436 72.77 21.56 -20.35
C PRO A 436 71.48 22.23 -19.83
N LEU A 437 71.55 23.52 -19.49
CA LEU A 437 70.41 24.31 -19.01
C LEU A 437 69.17 24.17 -19.92
N ARG A 438 69.37 24.16 -21.24
CA ARG A 438 68.30 23.96 -22.23
C ARG A 438 67.58 22.62 -22.09
N GLU A 439 68.28 21.56 -21.70
CA GLU A 439 67.71 20.22 -21.56
C GLU A 439 66.91 20.07 -20.25
N ARG A 440 67.36 20.75 -19.18
CA ARG A 440 66.56 20.94 -17.96
C ARG A 440 65.29 21.72 -18.23
N GLU A 441 65.39 22.86 -18.90
CA GLU A 441 64.24 23.70 -19.27
C GLU A 441 63.23 22.89 -20.09
N ARG A 442 63.69 22.13 -21.09
CA ARG A 442 62.84 21.29 -21.94
C ARG A 442 62.10 20.19 -21.17
N MET A 443 62.75 19.55 -20.19
CA MET A 443 62.07 18.57 -19.32
C MET A 443 61.11 19.24 -18.34
N GLN A 444 61.43 20.41 -17.84
CA GLN A 444 60.58 21.16 -16.92
C GLN A 444 59.32 21.68 -17.64
N GLU A 445 59.47 22.12 -18.90
CA GLU A 445 58.37 22.42 -19.82
C GLU A 445 57.51 21.18 -20.09
N THR A 446 58.14 20.01 -20.34
CA THR A 446 57.41 18.74 -20.55
C THR A 446 56.59 18.35 -19.31
N ILE A 447 57.18 18.43 -18.11
CA ILE A 447 56.49 18.15 -16.84
C ILE A 447 55.36 19.16 -16.60
N SER A 448 55.57 20.43 -16.94
CA SER A 448 54.55 21.48 -16.83
C SER A 448 53.37 21.22 -17.78
N ALA A 449 53.66 20.85 -19.03
CA ALA A 449 52.66 20.48 -20.03
C ALA A 449 51.84 19.25 -19.59
N GLN A 450 52.50 18.18 -19.14
CA GLN A 450 51.83 16.97 -18.64
C GLN A 450 50.99 17.25 -17.38
N LYS A 451 51.44 18.14 -16.48
CA LYS A 451 50.63 18.59 -15.32
C LYS A 451 49.38 19.36 -15.74
N SER A 452 49.49 20.21 -16.76
CA SER A 452 48.35 20.93 -17.34
C SER A 452 47.34 19.96 -17.95
N GLU A 453 47.82 18.94 -18.66
CA GLU A 453 47.00 17.87 -19.25
C GLU A 453 46.30 17.02 -18.18
N ILE A 454 47.00 16.59 -17.12
CA ILE A 454 46.38 15.91 -15.97
C ILE A 454 45.30 16.78 -15.33
N SER A 455 45.54 18.09 -15.17
CA SER A 455 44.55 19.03 -14.64
C SER A 455 43.31 19.13 -15.54
N ALA A 456 43.47 19.11 -16.87
CA ALA A 456 42.36 19.10 -17.82
C ALA A 456 41.54 17.78 -17.75
N LEU A 457 42.23 16.63 -17.69
CA LEU A 457 41.58 15.32 -17.56
C LEU A 457 40.83 15.17 -16.23
N VAL A 458 41.39 15.68 -15.12
CA VAL A 458 40.71 15.71 -13.82
C VAL A 458 39.41 16.52 -13.89
N LYS A 459 39.43 17.68 -14.57
CA LYS A 459 38.21 18.48 -14.80
C LYS A 459 37.18 17.72 -15.65
N GLY A 460 37.62 17.06 -16.73
CA GLY A 460 36.74 16.23 -17.57
C GLY A 460 36.12 15.06 -16.80
N ARG A 461 36.90 14.38 -15.96
CA ARG A 461 36.42 13.31 -15.06
C ARG A 461 35.37 13.83 -14.08
N ASP A 462 35.56 15.03 -13.53
CA ASP A 462 34.63 15.62 -12.58
C ASP A 462 33.33 16.11 -13.26
N GLU A 463 33.37 16.44 -14.56
CA GLU A 463 32.18 16.63 -15.42
C GLU A 463 31.44 15.30 -15.62
N ILE A 464 32.13 14.25 -16.07
CA ILE A 464 31.53 12.93 -16.28
C ILE A 464 30.92 12.39 -14.98
N LYS A 465 31.56 12.59 -13.82
CA LYS A 465 30.99 12.24 -12.51
C LYS A 465 29.68 12.98 -12.21
N ARG A 466 29.56 14.26 -12.61
CA ARG A 466 28.34 15.04 -12.44
C ARG A 466 27.23 14.53 -13.37
N GLU A 467 27.54 14.27 -14.62
CA GLU A 467 26.59 13.66 -15.57
C GLU A 467 26.11 12.29 -15.08
N LEU A 468 27.01 11.44 -14.61
CA LEU A 468 26.69 10.10 -14.10
C LEU A 468 25.81 10.18 -12.83
N LYS A 469 26.02 11.19 -11.98
CA LYS A 469 25.15 11.48 -10.83
C LYS A 469 23.75 11.92 -11.27
N MET A 470 23.65 12.76 -12.30
CA MET A 470 22.36 13.18 -12.87
C MET A 470 21.60 11.99 -13.46
N VAL A 471 22.25 11.18 -14.29
CA VAL A 471 21.64 9.99 -14.90
C VAL A 471 21.21 8.96 -13.85
N ARG A 472 21.98 8.77 -12.77
CA ARG A 472 21.55 7.93 -11.64
C ARG A 472 20.31 8.46 -10.94
N THR A 473 20.24 9.77 -10.75
CA THR A 473 19.07 10.42 -10.13
C THR A 473 17.85 10.27 -11.03
N GLU A 474 18.01 10.46 -12.34
CA GLU A 474 16.95 10.29 -13.33
C GLU A 474 16.46 8.83 -13.41
N LYS A 475 17.38 7.86 -13.41
CA LYS A 475 17.03 6.43 -13.32
C LYS A 475 16.26 6.09 -12.04
N THR A 476 16.66 6.66 -10.90
CA THR A 476 15.99 6.43 -9.61
C THR A 476 14.57 7.00 -9.65
N ASN A 477 14.41 8.24 -10.14
CA ASN A 477 13.11 8.86 -10.32
C ASN A 477 12.20 8.06 -11.25
N GLU A 478 12.76 7.44 -12.30
CA GLU A 478 11.99 6.61 -13.23
C GLU A 478 11.60 5.24 -12.63
N ILE A 479 12.46 4.65 -11.79
CA ILE A 479 12.12 3.46 -10.99
C ILE A 479 10.99 3.79 -10.01
N ASP A 480 11.05 4.92 -9.32
CA ASP A 480 10.02 5.36 -8.37
C ASP A 480 8.67 5.61 -9.08
N ARG A 481 8.71 6.22 -10.28
CA ARG A 481 7.52 6.37 -11.14
C ARG A 481 6.93 5.03 -11.56
N LYS A 482 7.78 4.08 -11.96
CA LYS A 482 7.33 2.71 -12.30
C LYS A 482 6.69 2.02 -11.12
N TRP A 483 7.28 2.13 -9.93
CA TRP A 483 6.70 1.61 -8.70
C TRP A 483 5.33 2.22 -8.42
N GLU A 484 5.18 3.54 -8.63
CA GLU A 484 3.90 4.23 -8.46
C GLU A 484 2.83 3.78 -9.49
N ILE A 485 3.22 3.56 -10.75
CA ILE A 485 2.33 3.04 -11.80
C ILE A 485 1.96 1.58 -11.51
N THR A 486 2.91 0.73 -11.13
CA THR A 486 2.67 -0.68 -10.76
C THR A 486 1.74 -0.78 -9.56
N ASN A 487 1.92 0.04 -8.53
CA ASN A 487 1.01 0.07 -7.39
C ASN A 487 -0.39 0.55 -7.76
N LYS A 488 -0.51 1.55 -8.64
CA LYS A 488 -1.80 2.00 -9.16
C LYS A 488 -2.48 0.92 -10.01
N MET A 489 -1.71 0.16 -10.79
CA MET A 489 -2.21 -0.99 -11.56
C MET A 489 -2.66 -2.12 -10.64
N ASN A 490 -1.87 -2.49 -9.64
CA ASN A 490 -2.21 -3.51 -8.66
C ASN A 490 -3.44 -3.12 -7.84
N ALA A 491 -3.56 -1.85 -7.46
CA ALA A 491 -4.77 -1.34 -6.81
C ALA A 491 -6.00 -1.41 -7.74
N LEU A 492 -5.82 -1.15 -9.05
CA LEU A 492 -6.90 -1.27 -10.04
C LEU A 492 -7.30 -2.73 -10.27
N ILE A 493 -6.34 -3.64 -10.36
CA ILE A 493 -6.56 -5.09 -10.46
C ILE A 493 -7.27 -5.58 -9.20
N GLN A 494 -6.79 -5.20 -8.02
CA GLN A 494 -7.43 -5.51 -6.75
C GLN A 494 -8.85 -4.95 -6.68
N THR A 495 -9.10 -3.73 -7.13
CA THR A 495 -10.47 -3.18 -7.21
C THR A 495 -11.35 -3.99 -8.16
N ILE A 496 -10.80 -4.49 -9.28
CA ILE A 496 -11.50 -5.35 -10.24
C ILE A 496 -11.76 -6.76 -9.68
N ASP A 497 -10.83 -7.30 -8.90
CA ASP A 497 -10.95 -8.61 -8.25
C ASP A 497 -11.93 -8.53 -7.06
N GLU A 498 -11.89 -7.47 -6.26
CA GLU A 498 -12.89 -7.14 -5.23
C GLU A 498 -14.29 -6.95 -5.85
N TRP A 499 -14.37 -6.45 -7.10
CA TRP A 499 -15.60 -6.39 -7.91
C TRP A 499 -16.10 -7.76 -8.39
N ASP A 500 -15.23 -8.78 -8.53
CA ASP A 500 -15.61 -10.15 -8.87
C ASP A 500 -16.05 -10.95 -7.62
N GLU A 501 -15.44 -10.68 -6.46
CA GLU A 501 -15.83 -11.26 -5.17
C GLU A 501 -17.19 -10.74 -4.67
N CYS A 502 -17.48 -9.44 -4.83
CA CYS A 502 -18.79 -8.84 -4.49
C CYS A 502 -19.95 -9.43 -5.33
N ARG A 503 -19.65 -10.03 -6.49
CA ARG A 503 -20.62 -10.70 -7.36
C ARG A 503 -21.18 -12.00 -6.76
N HIS A 504 -20.53 -12.55 -5.73
CA HIS A 504 -20.94 -13.79 -5.06
C HIS A 504 -21.81 -13.55 -3.81
N CYS A 505 -21.90 -12.31 -3.30
CA CYS A 505 -22.68 -11.99 -2.10
C CYS A 505 -23.96 -11.18 -2.36
N GLY A 506 -24.13 -10.59 -3.55
CA GLY A 506 -25.40 -10.00 -3.99
C GLY A 506 -25.84 -8.70 -3.30
N ALA A 507 -24.91 -7.93 -2.72
CA ALA A 507 -25.22 -6.64 -2.10
C ALA A 507 -24.88 -5.45 -3.02
N ASP A 508 -25.87 -4.58 -3.25
CA ASP A 508 -25.74 -3.35 -4.04
C ASP A 508 -25.01 -2.23 -3.27
N PHE A 509 -24.33 -1.36 -4.03
CA PHE A 509 -23.53 -0.26 -3.52
C PHE A 509 -24.40 0.92 -3.07
N GLY A 510 -24.15 1.48 -1.87
CA GLY A 510 -24.55 2.86 -1.55
C GLY A 510 -25.76 3.08 -0.64
N THR A 511 -26.30 2.07 0.05
CA THR A 511 -27.17 2.35 1.21
C THR A 511 -26.38 2.35 2.50
N LEU A 512 -26.41 3.50 3.19
CA LEU A 512 -25.84 3.74 4.51
C LEU A 512 -26.66 3.02 5.61
N HIS A 513 -26.99 1.75 5.41
CA HIS A 513 -27.51 0.88 6.45
C HIS A 513 -26.41 -0.07 6.86
N TYR A 514 -25.97 0.11 8.11
CA TYR A 514 -25.21 -0.83 8.92
C TYR A 514 -25.45 -2.27 8.47
N CYS A 515 -24.52 -2.82 7.71
CA CYS A 515 -24.51 -4.24 7.39
C CYS A 515 -24.14 -4.95 8.71
N PRO A 516 -25.04 -5.73 9.33
CA PRO A 516 -24.73 -6.38 10.60
C PRO A 516 -23.58 -7.41 10.47
N ASP A 517 -23.17 -7.72 9.25
CA ASP A 517 -22.14 -8.71 8.93
C ASP A 517 -20.88 -8.11 8.27
N SER A 518 -20.67 -6.80 8.31
CA SER A 518 -19.35 -6.22 8.01
C SER A 518 -18.39 -6.38 9.19
N ASN A 519 -18.29 -7.59 9.73
CA ASN A 519 -16.99 -8.03 10.20
C ASN A 519 -16.13 -8.15 8.95
N MET A 520 -14.90 -7.67 9.04
CA MET A 520 -13.82 -8.10 8.16
C MET A 520 -14.02 -9.59 7.86
N SER A 521 -13.70 -10.06 6.65
CA SER A 521 -13.31 -11.45 6.51
C SER A 521 -12.07 -11.63 7.38
N HIS A 522 -12.29 -11.82 8.68
CA HIS A 522 -11.42 -12.57 9.52
C HIS A 522 -11.25 -13.86 8.73
N SER A 523 -10.07 -14.07 8.16
CA SER A 523 -9.73 -15.39 7.69
C SER A 523 -9.97 -16.28 8.91
N ASN A 524 -11.05 -17.06 8.89
CA ASN A 524 -11.39 -17.88 10.06
C ASN A 524 -10.35 -19.02 10.27
N GLY A 525 -9.28 -18.99 9.46
CA GLY A 525 -8.12 -19.87 9.51
C GLY A 525 -7.16 -19.50 10.64
N LYS A 526 -6.37 -20.50 10.99
CA LYS A 526 -5.23 -20.39 11.89
C LYS A 526 -3.96 -20.40 11.03
N TYR A 527 -2.97 -19.57 11.32
CA TYR A 527 -1.74 -19.47 10.54
C TYR A 527 -0.51 -19.53 11.44
N VAL A 528 0.52 -20.23 10.95
CA VAL A 528 1.88 -20.13 11.49
C VAL A 528 2.81 -19.77 10.35
N VAL A 529 3.49 -18.64 10.49
CA VAL A 529 4.50 -18.16 9.54
C VAL A 529 5.87 -18.53 10.09
N PHE A 530 6.60 -19.36 9.36
CA PHE A 530 7.93 -19.82 9.75
C PHE A 530 9.02 -18.96 9.12
N ASP A 531 10.02 -18.61 9.91
CA ASP A 531 11.34 -18.42 9.34
C ASP A 531 11.86 -19.73 8.75
N ILE A 532 12.64 -19.66 7.67
CA ILE A 532 13.06 -20.85 6.92
C ILE A 532 14.52 -21.23 7.19
N VAL A 533 15.46 -20.35 6.90
CA VAL A 533 16.90 -20.69 6.96
C VAL A 533 17.41 -20.50 8.37
N GLY A 534 18.01 -21.54 8.97
CA GLY A 534 18.38 -21.54 10.38
C GLY A 534 17.28 -22.11 11.28
N THR A 535 16.01 -21.89 10.92
CA THR A 535 14.85 -22.47 11.61
C THR A 535 14.44 -23.83 11.03
N CYS A 536 13.89 -23.85 9.81
CA CYS A 536 13.38 -25.05 9.15
C CYS A 536 14.49 -25.91 8.53
N VAL A 537 15.50 -25.27 7.95
CA VAL A 537 16.68 -25.93 7.36
C VAL A 537 17.93 -25.61 8.17
N SER A 538 18.84 -26.58 8.35
CA SER A 538 20.06 -26.41 9.16
C SER A 538 21.25 -25.98 8.31
N TYR A 539 22.27 -25.38 8.95
CA TYR A 539 23.53 -24.98 8.30
C TYR A 539 24.56 -26.11 8.23
N ASP A 540 24.17 -27.35 8.52
CA ASP A 540 25.11 -28.48 8.62
C ASP A 540 25.81 -28.73 7.28
N LYS A 541 25.08 -28.66 6.17
CA LYS A 541 25.65 -28.82 4.81
C LYS A 541 26.67 -27.75 4.44
N LEU A 542 26.47 -26.51 4.89
CA LEU A 542 27.47 -25.45 4.73
C LEU A 542 28.74 -25.76 5.55
N THR A 543 28.56 -26.25 6.78
CA THR A 543 29.69 -26.63 7.66
C THR A 543 30.46 -27.81 7.10
N GLU A 544 29.77 -28.87 6.65
CA GLU A 544 30.35 -30.03 5.96
C GLU A 544 31.14 -29.60 4.71
N ALA A 545 30.58 -28.68 3.90
CA ALA A 545 31.25 -28.16 2.72
C ALA A 545 32.53 -27.39 3.08
N LEU A 546 32.49 -26.52 4.10
CA LEU A 546 33.66 -25.81 4.58
C LEU A 546 34.74 -26.75 5.12
N GLU A 547 34.36 -27.70 5.97
CA GLU A 547 35.27 -28.70 6.53
C GLU A 547 35.94 -29.52 5.43
N LYS A 548 35.17 -29.95 4.43
CA LYS A 548 35.68 -30.70 3.29
C LYS A 548 36.68 -29.91 2.44
N GLN A 549 36.41 -28.62 2.20
CA GLN A 549 37.27 -27.82 1.30
C GLN A 549 38.49 -27.23 2.01
N LEU A 550 38.31 -26.71 3.22
CA LEU A 550 39.32 -25.90 3.93
C LEU A 550 39.59 -26.37 5.37
N GLY A 551 38.97 -27.46 5.84
CA GLY A 551 39.05 -27.90 7.24
C GLY A 551 40.48 -28.05 7.75
N ASP A 552 41.32 -28.82 7.05
CA ASP A 552 42.72 -29.03 7.46
C ASP A 552 43.53 -27.73 7.49
N LYS A 553 43.32 -26.84 6.51
CA LYS A 553 43.98 -25.54 6.45
C LYS A 553 43.54 -24.62 7.60
N LEU A 554 42.23 -24.59 7.88
CA LEU A 554 41.67 -23.76 8.95
C LEU A 554 42.15 -24.24 10.32
N LEU A 555 42.18 -25.56 10.55
CA LEU A 555 42.67 -26.15 11.79
C LEU A 555 44.16 -25.88 12.01
N ALA A 556 44.98 -25.85 10.95
CA ALA A 556 46.39 -25.47 11.05
C ALA A 556 46.59 -24.03 11.56
N GLU A 557 45.64 -23.13 11.26
CA GLU A 557 45.60 -21.75 11.76
C GLU A 557 44.84 -21.61 13.10
N ASN A 558 44.49 -22.72 13.75
CA ASN A 558 43.67 -22.77 14.96
C ASN A 558 42.24 -22.20 14.78
N VAL A 559 41.72 -22.19 13.56
CA VAL A 559 40.37 -21.76 13.24
C VAL A 559 39.46 -22.99 13.14
N LYS A 560 38.50 -23.11 14.07
CA LYS A 560 37.49 -24.17 14.00
C LYS A 560 36.50 -23.86 12.86
N PRO A 561 36.29 -24.76 11.88
CA PRO A 561 35.40 -24.49 10.74
C PRO A 561 33.97 -24.08 11.15
N SER A 562 33.36 -24.77 12.11
CA SER A 562 32.03 -24.40 12.62
C SER A 562 31.98 -23.02 13.27
N LEU A 563 33.05 -22.57 13.94
CA LEU A 563 33.13 -21.21 14.47
C LEU A 563 33.19 -20.17 13.35
N LEU A 564 33.95 -20.47 12.28
CA LEU A 564 34.00 -19.61 11.10
C LEU A 564 32.64 -19.51 10.41
N VAL A 565 31.92 -20.64 10.24
CA VAL A 565 30.55 -20.63 9.68
C VAL A 565 29.62 -19.77 10.52
N ASN A 566 29.57 -19.99 11.84
CA ASN A 566 28.70 -19.23 12.72
C ASN A 566 29.00 -17.73 12.66
N THR A 567 30.26 -17.34 12.81
CA THR A 567 30.65 -15.91 12.75
C THR A 567 30.40 -15.31 11.37
N TRP A 568 30.50 -16.09 10.30
CA TRP A 568 30.21 -15.64 8.94
C TRP A 568 28.71 -15.41 8.71
N LEU A 569 27.86 -16.31 9.21
CA LEU A 569 26.40 -16.14 9.19
C LEU A 569 25.99 -14.89 9.97
N GLU A 570 26.48 -14.76 11.21
CA GLU A 570 26.22 -13.58 12.06
C GLU A 570 26.67 -12.27 11.39
N ALA A 571 27.84 -12.27 10.75
CA ALA A 571 28.31 -11.12 9.99
C ALA A 571 27.43 -10.84 8.76
N GLY A 572 26.97 -11.89 8.07
CA GLY A 572 26.04 -11.80 6.95
C GLY A 572 24.73 -11.13 7.35
N GLU A 573 24.07 -11.65 8.38
CA GLU A 573 22.80 -11.13 8.91
C GLU A 573 22.94 -9.69 9.40
N ARG A 574 24.04 -9.37 10.09
CA ARG A 574 24.32 -7.99 10.54
C ARG A 574 24.48 -7.01 9.38
N GLU A 575 25.27 -7.35 8.36
CA GLU A 575 25.48 -6.46 7.21
C GLU A 575 24.21 -6.36 6.35
N TYR A 576 23.46 -7.45 6.19
CA TYR A 576 22.15 -7.46 5.55
C TYR A 576 21.16 -6.51 6.25
N THR A 577 21.12 -6.58 7.58
CA THR A 577 20.34 -5.66 8.43
C THR A 577 20.77 -4.20 8.24
N TYR A 578 22.07 -3.90 8.31
CA TYR A 578 22.57 -2.52 8.17
C TYR A 578 22.31 -1.92 6.79
N LEU A 579 22.37 -2.74 5.74
CA LEU A 579 21.97 -2.32 4.42
C LEU A 579 20.50 -1.90 4.44
N SER A 580 19.61 -2.74 4.96
CA SER A 580 18.17 -2.44 5.07
C SER A 580 17.90 -1.15 5.85
N MET A 581 18.50 -1.01 7.04
CA MET A 581 18.35 0.19 7.89
C MET A 581 18.81 1.48 7.21
N THR A 582 19.74 1.39 6.26
CA THR A 582 20.24 2.55 5.49
C THR A 582 19.52 2.73 4.14
N GLY A 583 18.41 2.03 3.92
CA GLY A 583 17.61 2.12 2.69
C GLY A 583 18.28 1.50 1.48
N ARG A 584 19.20 0.54 1.66
CA ARG A 584 19.87 -0.19 0.59
C ARG A 584 19.54 -1.67 0.66
N TYR A 585 19.28 -2.29 -0.47
CA TYR A 585 19.02 -3.72 -0.54
C TYR A 585 20.04 -4.43 -1.41
N VAL A 586 20.55 -5.55 -0.92
CA VAL A 586 21.35 -6.52 -1.67
C VAL A 586 20.88 -7.90 -1.21
N ALA A 587 20.64 -8.81 -2.15
CA ALA A 587 20.25 -10.18 -1.85
C ALA A 587 21.26 -10.84 -0.89
N PHE A 588 20.74 -11.64 0.05
CA PHE A 588 21.53 -12.16 1.16
C PHE A 588 22.70 -13.03 0.68
N ASP A 589 22.50 -13.88 -0.32
CA ASP A 589 23.51 -14.75 -0.92
C ASP A 589 24.77 -13.99 -1.37
N LYS A 590 24.57 -12.81 -1.96
CA LYS A 590 25.62 -11.92 -2.42
C LYS A 590 26.34 -11.23 -1.27
N VAL A 591 25.60 -10.77 -0.25
CA VAL A 591 26.19 -10.21 0.98
C VAL A 591 27.05 -11.27 1.65
N PHE A 592 26.48 -12.45 1.88
CA PHE A 592 27.11 -13.59 2.51
C PHE A 592 28.41 -13.99 1.78
N SER A 593 28.33 -14.32 0.48
CA SER A 593 29.49 -14.74 -0.32
C SER A 593 30.60 -13.68 -0.33
N SER A 594 30.24 -12.39 -0.40
CA SER A 594 31.22 -11.29 -0.43
C SER A 594 31.99 -11.14 0.89
N LEU A 595 31.43 -11.59 2.00
CA LEU A 595 32.03 -11.44 3.33
C LEU A 595 33.05 -12.54 3.65
N PHE A 596 33.10 -13.65 2.90
CA PHE A 596 33.95 -14.79 3.24
C PHE A 596 35.42 -14.42 3.49
N TYR A 597 36.04 -13.68 2.56
CA TYR A 597 37.43 -13.23 2.71
C TYR A 597 37.64 -12.30 3.91
N ARG A 598 36.63 -11.49 4.24
CA ARG A 598 36.68 -10.64 5.44
C ARG A 598 36.64 -11.50 6.69
N MET A 599 35.86 -12.59 6.69
CA MET A 599 35.79 -13.51 7.83
C MET A 599 37.10 -14.25 8.04
N LEU A 600 37.77 -14.68 6.96
CA LEU A 600 39.12 -15.25 7.08
C LEU A 600 40.12 -14.26 7.70
N TRP A 601 40.11 -13.00 7.24
CA TRP A 601 40.95 -11.96 7.84
C TRP A 601 40.67 -11.76 9.33
N LEU A 602 39.39 -11.66 9.71
CA LEU A 602 39.00 -11.48 11.10
C LEU A 602 39.29 -12.71 11.97
N ALA A 603 39.38 -13.90 11.36
CA ALA A 603 39.82 -15.13 12.01
C ALA A 603 41.35 -15.24 12.17
N GLY A 604 42.11 -14.23 11.72
CA GLY A 604 43.58 -14.18 11.87
C GLY A 604 44.37 -14.61 10.63
N ILE A 605 43.72 -14.86 9.50
CA ILE A 605 44.38 -15.25 8.25
C ILE A 605 44.82 -14.00 7.50
N GLU A 606 46.12 -13.70 7.52
CA GLU A 606 46.68 -12.44 6.97
C GLU A 606 46.56 -12.32 5.43
N GLU A 607 46.55 -13.45 4.70
CA GLU A 607 46.41 -13.45 3.24
C GLU A 607 45.17 -14.26 2.78
N PRO A 608 43.93 -13.77 3.03
CA PRO A 608 42.70 -14.52 2.79
C PRO A 608 42.53 -15.06 1.38
N ARG A 609 42.93 -14.27 0.37
CA ARG A 609 42.78 -14.60 -1.04
C ARG A 609 43.82 -15.59 -1.55
N SER A 610 44.95 -15.70 -0.85
CA SER A 610 45.93 -16.77 -1.10
C SER A 610 45.56 -18.04 -0.35
N PHE A 611 44.92 -17.90 0.82
CA PHE A 611 44.48 -19.03 1.64
C PHE A 611 43.35 -19.84 1.00
N ALA A 612 42.33 -19.14 0.45
CA ALA A 612 41.19 -19.72 -0.23
C ALA A 612 40.99 -19.09 -1.62
N SER A 613 40.87 -19.93 -2.64
CA SER A 613 40.57 -19.48 -4.02
C SER A 613 39.09 -19.17 -4.19
N GLU A 614 38.73 -18.45 -5.26
CA GLU A 614 37.32 -18.22 -5.60
C GLU A 614 36.56 -19.53 -5.85
N ALA A 615 37.24 -20.53 -6.43
CA ALA A 615 36.68 -21.87 -6.65
C ALA A 615 36.42 -22.63 -5.34
N ASP A 616 37.20 -22.38 -4.28
CA ASP A 616 36.94 -22.96 -2.96
C ASP A 616 35.66 -22.35 -2.37
N ILE A 617 35.50 -21.02 -2.48
CA ILE A 617 34.29 -20.32 -2.03
C ILE A 617 33.08 -20.85 -2.76
N GLU A 618 33.14 -20.96 -4.08
CA GLU A 618 32.01 -21.42 -4.91
C GLU A 618 31.52 -22.80 -4.45
N LYS A 619 32.45 -23.73 -4.16
CA LYS A 619 32.14 -25.06 -3.61
C LYS A 619 31.58 -25.02 -2.19
N ILE A 620 32.07 -24.10 -1.35
CA ILE A 620 31.56 -23.93 0.02
C ILE A 620 30.14 -23.34 -0.01
N THR A 621 29.92 -22.31 -0.81
CA THR A 621 28.60 -21.67 -0.99
C THR A 621 27.61 -22.59 -1.68
N GLN A 622 28.07 -23.57 -2.47
CA GLN A 622 27.20 -24.63 -2.97
C GLN A 622 26.59 -25.46 -1.83
N GLY A 623 27.32 -25.69 -0.74
CA GLY A 623 26.78 -26.31 0.47
C GLY A 623 25.62 -25.50 1.08
N TYR A 624 25.66 -24.16 0.96
CA TYR A 624 24.55 -23.28 1.34
C TYR A 624 23.33 -23.38 0.39
N MET A 625 23.54 -23.77 -0.87
CA MET A 625 22.46 -24.05 -1.82
C MET A 625 21.86 -25.46 -1.64
N GLU A 626 22.47 -26.28 -0.78
CA GLU A 626 22.13 -27.69 -0.57
C GLU A 626 21.70 -27.98 0.88
N LEU A 627 21.35 -26.95 1.66
CA LEU A 627 20.85 -27.13 3.03
C LEU A 627 19.68 -28.11 3.08
N GLU A 628 19.58 -28.83 4.19
CA GLU A 628 18.57 -29.86 4.39
C GLU A 628 17.58 -29.45 5.49
N PRO A 629 16.28 -29.80 5.34
CA PRO A 629 15.30 -29.67 6.41
C PRO A 629 15.71 -30.38 7.69
N ARG A 630 15.36 -29.81 8.84
CA ARG A 630 15.58 -30.46 10.14
C ARG A 630 14.76 -31.75 10.24
N PRO A 631 15.25 -32.79 10.94
CA PRO A 631 14.62 -34.11 10.97
C PRO A 631 13.15 -34.12 11.44
N ASP A 632 12.80 -33.22 12.36
CA ASP A 632 11.46 -33.11 12.97
C ASP A 632 10.54 -32.09 12.27
N LEU A 633 11.00 -31.44 11.19
CA LEU A 633 10.22 -30.40 10.49
C LEU A 633 8.93 -30.95 9.87
N LYS A 634 9.02 -32.13 9.25
CA LYS A 634 7.84 -32.74 8.62
C LYS A 634 6.77 -33.04 9.66
N GLU A 635 7.16 -33.59 10.81
CA GLU A 635 6.25 -33.87 11.91
C GLU A 635 5.61 -32.59 12.46
N CYS A 636 6.40 -31.52 12.63
CA CYS A 636 5.92 -30.20 13.03
C CYS A 636 4.83 -29.67 12.07
N PHE A 637 5.09 -29.68 10.76
CA PHE A 637 4.13 -29.20 9.76
C PHE A 637 2.87 -30.08 9.71
N ASP A 638 3.02 -31.39 9.79
CA ASP A 638 1.88 -32.32 9.79
C ASP A 638 0.99 -32.10 11.02
N LYS A 639 1.57 -31.90 12.22
CA LYS A 639 0.83 -31.58 13.44
C LYS A 639 0.04 -30.28 13.32
N LEU A 640 0.67 -29.21 12.85
CA LEU A 640 0.02 -27.91 12.66
C LEU A 640 -1.13 -28.00 11.65
N ARG A 641 -0.91 -28.66 10.52
CA ARG A 641 -1.95 -28.88 9.50
C ARG A 641 -3.11 -29.71 10.03
N ALA A 642 -2.82 -30.79 10.77
CA ALA A 642 -3.86 -31.60 11.41
C ALA A 642 -4.71 -30.82 12.42
N ALA A 643 -4.12 -29.80 13.07
CA ALA A 643 -4.81 -28.89 13.97
C ALA A 643 -5.52 -27.70 13.26
N GLY A 644 -5.55 -27.70 11.93
CA GLY A 644 -6.22 -26.69 11.11
C GLY A 644 -5.42 -25.41 10.87
N PHE A 645 -4.10 -25.43 11.10
CA PHE A 645 -3.22 -24.32 10.73
C PHE A 645 -2.75 -24.41 9.28
N THR A 646 -2.78 -23.28 8.59
CA THR A 646 -2.05 -23.06 7.35
C THR A 646 -0.61 -22.68 7.68
N VAL A 647 0.33 -23.47 7.18
CA VAL A 647 1.78 -23.22 7.33
C VAL A 647 2.24 -22.31 6.18
N ARG A 648 2.82 -21.16 6.53
CA ARG A 648 3.46 -20.21 5.61
C ARG A 648 4.92 -19.97 6.00
N GLY A 649 5.69 -19.31 5.13
CA GLY A 649 7.10 -19.04 5.34
C GLY A 649 7.48 -17.60 4.99
N LEU A 650 8.38 -16.99 5.78
CA LEU A 650 8.99 -15.69 5.49
C LEU A 650 10.52 -15.86 5.54
N THR A 651 11.19 -15.68 4.41
CA THR A 651 12.63 -15.95 4.25
C THR A 651 13.41 -14.76 3.73
N ALA A 652 14.67 -14.65 4.14
CA ALA A 652 15.65 -13.73 3.53
C ALA A 652 16.24 -14.26 2.20
N GLY A 653 15.90 -15.50 1.82
CA GLY A 653 16.43 -16.18 0.64
C GLY A 653 15.55 -16.10 -0.62
N ASP A 654 16.17 -16.42 -1.76
CA ASP A 654 15.47 -16.59 -3.04
C ASP A 654 14.44 -17.76 -2.99
N PHE A 655 13.33 -17.56 -3.69
CA PHE A 655 12.18 -18.47 -3.72
C PHE A 655 12.53 -19.88 -4.20
N ASP A 656 13.20 -19.99 -5.34
CA ASP A 656 13.41 -21.27 -6.01
C ASP A 656 14.39 -22.14 -5.22
N ARG A 657 15.38 -21.50 -4.58
CA ARG A 657 16.30 -22.16 -3.65
C ARG A 657 15.56 -22.76 -2.45
N VAL A 658 14.71 -21.96 -1.80
CA VAL A 658 14.05 -22.36 -0.56
C VAL A 658 13.03 -23.47 -0.80
N LEU A 659 12.24 -23.37 -1.87
CA LEU A 659 11.32 -24.45 -2.28
C LEU A 659 12.07 -25.73 -2.62
N GLY A 660 13.25 -25.62 -3.26
CA GLY A 660 14.10 -26.76 -3.57
C GLY A 660 14.56 -27.58 -2.36
N TYR A 661 14.66 -26.99 -1.16
CA TYR A 661 14.97 -27.74 0.08
C TYR A 661 13.83 -28.68 0.47
N PHE A 662 12.59 -28.18 0.40
CA PHE A 662 11.39 -28.94 0.75
C PHE A 662 11.11 -30.04 -0.27
N ASP A 663 11.24 -29.74 -1.56
CA ASP A 663 11.03 -30.69 -2.64
C ASP A 663 11.96 -31.91 -2.53
N LYS A 664 13.27 -31.67 -2.29
CA LYS A 664 14.26 -32.75 -2.12
C LYS A 664 13.98 -33.63 -0.91
N ALA A 665 13.38 -33.07 0.14
CA ALA A 665 13.01 -33.79 1.36
C ALA A 665 11.61 -34.42 1.29
N GLY A 666 10.87 -34.23 0.19
CA GLY A 666 9.48 -34.72 0.06
C GLY A 666 8.51 -34.07 1.05
N ILE A 667 8.79 -32.82 1.46
CA ILE A 667 7.91 -32.03 2.33
C ILE A 667 7.10 -31.11 1.44
N GLU A 668 5.78 -31.27 1.42
CA GLU A 668 4.91 -30.41 0.63
C GLU A 668 4.92 -28.99 1.18
N PHE A 669 5.24 -28.00 0.35
CA PHE A 669 5.22 -26.57 0.69
C PHE A 669 4.77 -25.73 -0.52
N PRO A 670 3.52 -25.24 -0.55
CA PRO A 670 3.00 -24.47 -1.68
C PRO A 670 3.79 -23.18 -1.90
N LYS A 671 4.02 -22.80 -3.17
CA LYS A 671 4.83 -21.62 -3.52
C LYS A 671 4.19 -20.32 -3.02
N GLU A 672 2.87 -20.23 -3.08
CA GLU A 672 2.03 -19.13 -2.60
C GLU A 672 2.11 -18.94 -1.07
N HIS A 673 2.58 -19.95 -0.33
CA HIS A 673 2.76 -19.88 1.11
C HIS A 673 4.13 -19.35 1.50
N LEU A 674 5.06 -19.16 0.55
CA LEU A 674 6.37 -18.58 0.80
C LEU A 674 6.37 -17.08 0.48
N MET A 675 7.06 -16.30 1.30
CA MET A 675 7.31 -14.88 1.09
C MET A 675 8.79 -14.61 1.24
N SER A 676 9.37 -13.81 0.34
CA SER A 676 10.80 -13.48 0.36
C SER A 676 11.04 -11.99 0.54
N CYS A 677 12.00 -11.65 1.39
CA CYS A 677 12.54 -10.29 1.56
C CYS A 677 13.03 -9.67 0.25
N ASP A 678 13.47 -10.48 -0.73
CA ASP A 678 13.88 -10.01 -2.06
C ASP A 678 12.74 -9.30 -2.80
N THR A 679 11.49 -9.68 -2.53
CA THR A 679 10.31 -9.06 -3.16
C THR A 679 10.03 -7.67 -2.58
N PHE A 680 10.35 -7.47 -1.31
CA PHE A 680 10.11 -6.21 -0.60
C PHE A 680 11.29 -5.24 -0.70
N GLY A 681 12.48 -5.73 -1.04
CA GLY A 681 13.71 -4.92 -1.03
C GLY A 681 14.08 -4.45 0.38
N VAL A 682 13.73 -5.24 1.41
CA VAL A 682 13.93 -4.94 2.83
C VAL A 682 14.40 -6.22 3.51
N GLY A 683 15.48 -6.13 4.28
CA GLY A 683 16.04 -7.25 5.03
C GLY A 683 15.52 -7.32 6.47
N LYS A 684 15.27 -8.52 6.97
CA LYS A 684 15.01 -8.76 8.40
C LYS A 684 16.20 -8.23 9.25
N PRO A 685 15.99 -7.75 10.49
CA PRO A 685 14.72 -7.62 11.23
C PRO A 685 13.99 -6.28 11.04
N ASP A 686 14.15 -5.60 9.91
CA ASP A 686 13.34 -4.40 9.63
C ASP A 686 11.85 -4.75 9.70
N LEU A 687 11.07 -4.02 10.51
CA LEU A 687 9.65 -4.31 10.76
C LEU A 687 8.83 -4.36 9.46
N LYS A 688 9.27 -3.66 8.40
CA LYS A 688 8.61 -3.71 7.09
C LYS A 688 8.65 -5.09 6.44
N ALA A 689 9.64 -5.92 6.77
CA ALA A 689 9.74 -7.29 6.26
C ALA A 689 8.58 -8.19 6.74
N TYR A 690 7.99 -7.87 7.90
CA TYR A 690 6.87 -8.62 8.48
C TYR A 690 5.52 -7.92 8.25
N ALA A 691 5.52 -6.59 8.10
CA ALA A 691 4.32 -5.79 8.04
C ALA A 691 3.35 -6.23 6.93
N SER A 692 3.85 -6.53 5.72
CA SER A 692 2.99 -6.99 4.63
C SER A 692 2.29 -8.31 4.96
N THR A 693 3.03 -9.28 5.49
CA THR A 693 2.51 -10.59 5.91
C THR A 693 1.50 -10.45 7.05
N PHE A 694 1.81 -9.59 8.01
CA PHE A 694 0.92 -9.33 9.14
C PHE A 694 -0.38 -8.69 8.65
N GLU A 695 -0.29 -7.64 7.84
CA GLU A 695 -1.46 -6.92 7.34
C GLU A 695 -2.38 -7.82 6.49
N GLU A 696 -1.81 -8.74 5.71
CA GLU A 696 -2.56 -9.77 4.98
C GLU A 696 -3.32 -10.71 5.92
N LEU A 697 -2.70 -11.10 7.04
CA LEU A 697 -3.20 -12.19 7.90
C LEU A 697 -3.79 -11.74 9.24
N LYS A 698 -3.77 -10.45 9.59
CA LYS A 698 -4.18 -9.95 10.92
C LYS A 698 -5.65 -10.21 11.27
N GLY A 699 -6.48 -10.54 10.28
CA GLY A 699 -7.86 -11.00 10.50
C GLY A 699 -7.95 -12.46 10.96
N ALA A 700 -6.85 -13.21 10.99
CA ALA A 700 -6.85 -14.61 11.34
C ALA A 700 -7.30 -14.88 12.78
N LYS A 701 -7.95 -16.03 13.01
CA LYS A 701 -8.29 -16.47 14.38
C LYS A 701 -7.02 -16.65 15.22
N GLU A 702 -5.98 -17.18 14.61
CA GLU A 702 -4.68 -17.41 15.22
C GLU A 702 -3.60 -17.03 14.22
N LEU A 703 -2.65 -16.20 14.63
CA LEU A 703 -1.55 -15.75 13.77
C LEU A 703 -0.24 -15.80 14.55
N TRP A 704 0.57 -16.81 14.25
CA TRP A 704 1.86 -17.06 14.89
C TRP A 704 3.02 -16.78 13.94
N PHE A 705 4.13 -16.34 14.51
CA PHE A 705 5.44 -16.34 13.88
C PHE A 705 6.36 -17.28 14.65
N ALA A 706 7.01 -18.20 13.92
CA ALA A 706 7.83 -19.26 14.48
C ALA A 706 9.25 -19.18 13.91
N ALA A 707 10.26 -19.07 14.79
CA ALA A 707 11.66 -19.10 14.38
C ALA A 707 12.58 -19.71 15.45
N ALA A 708 13.76 -20.13 15.02
CA ALA A 708 14.89 -20.51 15.87
C ALA A 708 15.85 -19.33 16.16
N HIS A 709 15.50 -18.16 15.62
CA HIS A 709 16.19 -16.89 15.81
C HIS A 709 15.38 -15.99 16.72
N MET A 710 15.89 -15.69 17.92
CA MET A 710 15.13 -14.87 18.86
C MET A 710 14.95 -13.44 18.37
N TRP A 711 15.94 -12.89 17.66
CA TRP A 711 15.82 -11.57 17.04
C TRP A 711 14.66 -11.53 16.02
N ASP A 712 14.39 -12.63 15.31
CA ASP A 712 13.35 -12.71 14.27
C ASP A 712 11.96 -12.81 14.92
N VAL A 713 11.83 -13.68 15.93
CA VAL A 713 10.59 -13.83 16.71
C VAL A 713 10.23 -12.53 17.42
N SER A 714 11.20 -11.87 18.06
CA SER A 714 11.00 -10.60 18.76
C SER A 714 10.49 -9.50 17.82
N SER A 715 11.08 -9.38 16.63
CA SER A 715 10.66 -8.38 15.64
C SER A 715 9.28 -8.66 15.06
N ALA A 716 8.95 -9.92 14.77
CA ALA A 716 7.60 -10.29 14.36
C ALA A 716 6.58 -9.98 15.46
N LYS A 717 6.90 -10.27 16.74
CA LYS A 717 6.05 -9.93 17.88
C LYS A 717 5.76 -8.43 17.95
N GLN A 718 6.77 -7.60 17.67
CA GLN A 718 6.61 -6.13 17.66
C GLN A 718 5.63 -5.63 16.60
N VAL A 719 5.49 -6.35 15.47
CA VAL A 719 4.50 -6.05 14.43
C VAL A 719 3.09 -6.52 14.82
N GLY A 720 2.97 -7.55 15.65
CA GLY A 720 1.71 -8.00 16.23
C GLY A 720 1.46 -9.51 16.18
N PHE A 721 2.42 -10.31 15.70
CA PHE A 721 2.30 -11.77 15.71
C PHE A 721 2.33 -12.34 17.13
N LYS A 722 1.62 -13.45 17.37
CA LYS A 722 1.98 -14.35 18.48
C LYS A 722 3.33 -15.00 18.19
N SER A 723 4.12 -15.23 19.21
CA SER A 723 5.56 -15.50 19.09
C SER A 723 5.92 -16.90 19.58
N ALA A 724 6.56 -17.70 18.72
CA ALA A 724 7.04 -19.03 19.06
C ALA A 724 8.54 -19.19 18.75
N TYR A 725 9.35 -19.49 19.78
CA TYR A 725 10.79 -19.66 19.68
C TYR A 725 11.22 -21.13 19.83
N CYS A 726 12.14 -21.57 18.97
CA CYS A 726 12.79 -22.89 19.03
C CYS A 726 14.26 -22.74 19.43
N SER A 727 14.69 -23.39 20.50
CA SER A 727 16.10 -23.39 20.92
C SER A 727 17.02 -24.26 20.02
N VAL A 728 16.48 -24.84 18.95
CA VAL A 728 17.20 -25.80 18.08
C VAL A 728 18.49 -25.23 17.49
N LEU A 729 18.56 -23.91 17.25
CA LEU A 729 19.74 -23.22 16.71
C LEU A 729 20.53 -22.48 17.80
N GLU A 730 19.98 -21.42 18.37
CA GLU A 730 20.70 -20.49 19.24
C GLU A 730 20.90 -21.01 20.67
N LYS A 731 20.12 -22.02 21.08
CA LYS A 731 20.06 -22.64 22.41
C LYS A 731 19.61 -21.69 23.52
N GLU A 732 20.25 -20.54 23.65
CA GLU A 732 19.94 -19.58 24.69
C GLU A 732 19.04 -18.46 24.19
N PRO A 733 17.86 -18.27 24.81
CA PRO A 733 16.85 -17.33 24.33
C PRO A 733 17.23 -15.85 24.56
N CYS A 734 18.15 -15.55 25.48
CA CYS A 734 18.57 -14.17 25.78
C CYS A 734 17.37 -13.21 26.04
N VAL A 735 16.43 -13.63 26.89
CA VAL A 735 15.18 -12.88 27.16
C VAL A 735 15.39 -11.50 27.74
N ASP A 736 16.54 -11.24 28.35
CA ASP A 736 16.93 -9.94 28.88
C ASP A 736 17.13 -8.88 27.79
N ILE A 737 17.42 -9.30 26.55
CA ILE A 737 17.58 -8.40 25.39
C ILE A 737 16.41 -8.47 24.41
N PHE A 738 15.81 -9.64 24.19
CA PHE A 738 14.74 -9.84 23.20
C PHE A 738 13.33 -9.84 23.80
N GLY A 739 13.22 -9.88 25.13
CA GLY A 739 11.94 -9.99 25.83
C GLY A 739 11.37 -11.40 25.82
N GLU A 740 10.24 -11.56 26.51
CA GLU A 740 9.51 -12.82 26.61
C GLU A 740 8.68 -13.10 25.34
N VAL A 741 8.71 -14.36 24.88
CA VAL A 741 7.87 -14.85 23.78
C VAL A 741 6.72 -15.72 24.31
N ASP A 742 5.68 -15.93 23.51
CA ASP A 742 4.46 -16.59 23.98
C ASP A 742 4.64 -18.11 24.11
N VAL A 743 5.47 -18.72 23.27
CA VAL A 743 5.84 -20.14 23.29
C VAL A 743 7.36 -20.28 23.15
N MET A 744 7.96 -21.13 23.99
CA MET A 744 9.35 -21.59 23.83
C MET A 744 9.40 -23.13 23.83
N SER A 745 10.31 -23.70 23.05
CA SER A 745 10.46 -25.15 22.87
C SER A 745 11.88 -25.51 22.44
N ASP A 746 12.28 -26.77 22.63
CA ASP A 746 13.61 -27.23 22.23
C ASP A 746 13.64 -27.90 20.85
N THR A 747 12.47 -28.30 20.35
CA THR A 747 12.29 -28.97 19.05
C THR A 747 11.13 -28.34 18.28
N LEU A 748 11.15 -28.44 16.95
CA LEU A 748 10.07 -27.92 16.11
C LEU A 748 8.76 -28.70 16.34
N SER A 749 8.85 -30.01 16.59
CA SER A 749 7.67 -30.81 16.89
C SER A 749 7.00 -30.39 18.21
N GLU A 750 7.79 -30.13 19.27
CA GLU A 750 7.28 -29.62 20.55
C GLU A 750 6.72 -28.20 20.40
N MET A 751 7.34 -27.36 19.57
CA MET A 751 6.81 -26.03 19.23
C MET A 751 5.38 -26.13 18.69
N ALA A 752 5.14 -27.04 17.74
CA ALA A 752 3.82 -27.26 17.17
C ALA A 752 2.80 -27.64 18.26
N ASP A 753 3.15 -28.56 19.15
CA ASP A 753 2.27 -28.98 20.25
C ASP A 753 1.90 -27.80 21.16
N LYS A 754 2.88 -26.95 21.50
CA LYS A 754 2.68 -25.76 22.35
C LYS A 754 1.86 -24.67 21.66
N ILE A 755 2.10 -24.42 20.37
CA ILE A 755 1.26 -23.51 19.56
C ILE A 755 -0.18 -24.00 19.56
N ILE A 756 -0.41 -25.29 19.28
CA ILE A 756 -1.74 -25.89 19.24
C ILE A 756 -2.42 -25.74 20.61
N GLN A 757 -1.71 -26.03 21.70
CA GLN A 757 -2.23 -25.90 23.05
C GLN A 757 -2.61 -24.45 23.39
N ALA A 758 -1.79 -23.47 23.00
CA ALA A 758 -2.05 -22.05 23.25
C ALA A 758 -3.18 -21.47 22.37
N SER A 759 -3.55 -22.17 21.30
CA SER A 759 -4.57 -21.80 20.31
C SER A 759 -5.85 -22.66 20.38
N SER A 760 -6.00 -23.45 21.44
CA SER A 760 -7.12 -24.37 21.68
C SER A 760 -8.26 -23.72 22.46
#